data_AF-A0AAU6FVT6-F1
#
_entry.id   AF-A0AAU6FVT6-F1
#
_cell.length_a   1.000
_cell.length_b   1.000
_cell.length_c   1.000
_cell.angle_alpha   90.00
_cell.angle_beta   90.00
_cell.angle_gamma   90.00
#
_symmetry.space_group_name_H-M   'P 1'
#
loop_
_entity.id
_entity.type
_entity.pdbx_description
1 polymer ?
#
loop_
_entity_poly.entity_id
_entity_poly.type
_entity_poly.pdbx_seq_one_letter_code
_entity_poly.pdbx_strand_id
1 'polypeptide(L)'
;MTRPARATPPRAPLYERARYWFDNTLARGVTVLIGWLAVACLSVVIPASALLVWTDDRAPDTTWAKTAAVWQSVGQTLRLGGEVGSPLRVILSVLLALMALFYVSTIVGLVTTAITEELIALRRGHSTVLESGHTVVLGWSDQIFTVVAELVAADANQRRGAIAVLADRDVTEMEEELRSEVGSTGRTRIVCRNGRPTDPAALARVSPATADVVLVLPRDHPDEDAEVVKNLLALRTAVDDDSRVRTVAVVRDTRYRLAAELAAGRDAVVLEIDDVTARLVAQCARQPGLSLVYQELLDFAGDEFYVVGAPDLTGRAFAEVLRACPTSSVVGVVRPDGALRLNPPPTSVLGPGDRLVVIAQDDDTTVTTDEPAAFDEPVMVSRAPAAARPERILLLGWNGRAPHILRHLSHHVAPGSALHVVAHGDESLAAEVRDAAAQSRPALTVTFGPGDPTLPGTVNDLDLSEHDGVIVLGPDHGPGHDSPDDRTLVTLLLLRDRERTSGIPVRVVTEMTDDRNRALAPAGVGADFIVSGKLVGLLMAQISQNWHLAGLFAELLAPQGNAIHLKPAGDYVRAGRRASFATVVEAASRRGECALGYRSRGLAQVGADHGVRINPAKAEVRHWSADDEVIVMAGH
;
A
#
# COMPACT_ATOMS: atom_id res chain seq x y z
N MET A 1 32.87 60.93 6.78
CA MET A 1 33.01 60.88 8.25
C MET A 1 31.71 60.31 8.79
N THR A 2 31.59 59.21 9.56
CA THR A 2 32.50 58.27 10.22
C THR A 2 31.64 57.04 10.53
N ARG A 3 32.07 55.82 10.18
CA ARG A 3 31.41 54.58 10.64
C ARG A 3 31.42 54.54 12.18
N PRO A 4 30.33 54.17 12.86
CA PRO A 4 30.37 53.97 14.30
C PRO A 4 31.29 52.79 14.61
N ALA A 5 32.20 52.99 15.55
CA ALA A 5 33.09 51.94 16.05
C ALA A 5 32.24 50.82 16.66
N ARG A 6 32.40 49.59 16.17
CA ARG A 6 31.86 48.40 16.82
C ARG A 6 32.52 48.26 18.19
N ALA A 7 31.73 48.42 19.26
CA ALA A 7 32.16 48.07 20.60
C ALA A 7 32.52 46.58 20.62
N THR A 8 33.75 46.26 21.02
CA THR A 8 34.17 44.89 21.32
C THR A 8 33.29 44.35 22.45
N PRO A 9 32.68 43.16 22.32
CA PRO A 9 31.86 42.62 23.40
C PRO A 9 32.70 42.42 24.66
N PRO A 10 32.13 42.65 25.86
CA PRO A 10 32.84 42.42 27.12
C PRO A 10 33.30 40.97 27.18
N ARG A 11 34.59 40.76 27.47
CA ARG A 11 35.14 39.40 27.65
C ARG A 11 34.44 38.80 28.88
N ALA A 12 33.70 37.71 28.67
CA ALA A 12 33.07 36.97 29.76
C ALA A 12 34.10 36.62 30.85
N PRO A 13 33.75 36.75 32.14
CA PRO A 13 34.63 36.40 33.24
C PRO A 13 35.12 34.95 33.13
N LEU A 14 36.34 34.69 33.60
CA LEU A 14 37.01 33.38 33.45
C LEU A 14 36.18 32.21 34.00
N TYR A 15 35.37 32.46 35.04
CA TYR A 15 34.44 31.48 35.61
C TYR A 15 33.33 31.06 34.63
N GLU A 16 32.72 32.01 33.91
CA GLU A 16 31.67 31.70 32.92
C GLU A 16 32.24 30.93 31.73
N ARG A 17 33.47 31.24 31.32
CA ARG A 17 34.18 30.48 30.28
C ARG A 17 34.53 29.06 30.71
N ALA A 18 34.97 28.89 31.95
CA ALA A 18 35.28 27.58 32.51
C ALA A 18 34.01 26.74 32.68
N ARG A 19 32.92 27.33 33.17
CA ARG A 19 31.61 26.68 33.28
C ARG A 19 31.04 26.32 31.91
N TYR A 20 31.09 27.24 30.94
CA TYR A 20 30.67 26.97 29.57
C TYR A 20 31.48 25.85 28.93
N TRP A 21 32.80 25.82 29.16
CA TRP A 21 33.65 24.74 28.69
C TRP A 21 33.30 23.40 29.36
N PHE A 22 33.08 23.40 30.67
CA PHE A 22 32.66 22.22 31.43
C PHE A 22 31.30 21.69 30.94
N ASP A 23 30.28 22.54 30.87
CA ASP A 23 28.93 22.20 30.42
C ASP A 23 28.96 21.64 28.98
N ASN A 24 29.77 22.23 28.09
CA ASN A 24 29.92 21.76 26.71
C ASN A 24 30.72 20.45 26.60
N THR A 25 31.60 20.14 27.57
CA THR A 25 32.26 18.83 27.62
C THR A 25 31.32 17.74 28.14
N LEU A 26 30.46 18.05 29.12
CA LEU A 26 29.46 17.10 29.63
C LEU A 26 28.43 16.71 28.55
N ALA A 27 28.13 17.61 27.62
CA ALA A 27 27.20 17.35 26.51
C ALA A 27 27.75 16.42 25.41
N ARG A 28 29.03 16.01 25.45
CA ARG A 28 29.67 15.17 24.41
C ARG A 28 29.47 13.66 24.59
N GLY A 29 28.65 13.24 25.55
CA GLY A 29 28.23 11.85 25.74
C GLY A 29 28.77 11.20 27.01
N VAL A 30 28.33 9.96 27.25
CA VAL A 30 28.56 9.22 28.50
C VAL A 30 30.04 8.97 28.78
N THR A 31 30.87 8.79 27.75
CA THR A 31 32.33 8.60 27.89
C THR A 31 33.02 9.81 28.55
N VAL A 32 32.59 11.03 28.22
CA VAL A 32 33.15 12.26 28.80
C VAL A 32 32.63 12.49 30.21
N LEU A 33 31.37 12.14 30.49
CA LEU A 33 30.81 12.16 31.84
C LEU A 33 31.55 11.19 32.78
N ILE A 34 31.84 9.96 32.32
CA ILE A 34 32.66 8.99 33.08
C ILE A 34 34.06 9.58 33.34
N GLY A 35 34.66 10.24 32.35
CA GLY A 35 35.95 10.93 32.52
C GLY A 35 35.93 12.00 33.60
N TRP A 36 34.90 12.87 33.61
CA TRP A 36 34.73 13.90 34.64
C TRP A 36 34.45 13.31 36.03
N LEU A 37 33.66 12.24 36.10
CA LEU A 37 33.40 11.52 37.34
C LEU A 37 34.69 10.90 37.90
N ALA A 38 35.56 10.35 37.03
CA ALA A 38 36.87 9.83 37.42
C ALA A 38 37.78 10.94 37.97
N VAL A 39 37.80 12.11 37.33
CA VAL A 39 38.55 13.28 37.81
C VAL A 39 38.02 13.75 39.17
N ALA A 40 36.70 13.86 39.34
CA ALA A 40 36.08 14.25 40.60
C ALA A 40 36.39 13.24 41.72
N CYS A 41 36.31 11.94 41.43
CA CYS A 41 36.66 10.89 42.39
C CYS A 41 38.14 10.97 42.80
N LEU A 42 39.07 11.06 41.84
CA LEU A 42 40.49 11.20 42.12
C LEU A 42 40.81 12.50 42.90
N SER A 43 40.08 13.58 42.65
CA SER A 43 40.25 14.85 43.38
C SER A 43 39.93 14.74 44.88
N VAL A 44 39.09 13.77 45.29
CA VAL A 44 38.79 13.50 46.70
C VAL A 44 39.67 12.39 47.25
N VAL A 45 39.86 11.31 46.48
CA VAL A 45 40.58 10.11 46.93
C VAL A 45 42.08 10.36 47.09
N ILE A 46 42.72 11.12 46.19
CA ILE A 46 44.17 11.38 46.27
C ILE A 46 44.52 12.21 47.53
N PRO A 47 43.86 13.36 47.82
CA PRO A 47 44.16 14.13 49.02
C PRO A 47 43.82 13.39 50.31
N ALA A 48 42.70 12.66 50.35
CA ALA A 48 42.33 11.85 51.51
C ALA A 48 43.33 10.71 51.76
N SER A 49 43.80 10.04 50.70
CA SER A 49 44.85 9.01 50.81
C SER A 49 46.20 9.60 51.21
N ALA A 50 46.55 10.80 50.71
CA ALA A 50 47.74 11.53 51.14
C ALA A 50 47.70 11.90 52.63
N LEU A 51 46.53 12.34 53.12
CA LEU A 51 46.31 12.64 54.52
C LEU A 51 46.42 11.38 55.39
N LEU A 52 45.86 10.25 54.95
CA LEU A 52 46.00 8.97 55.66
C LEU A 52 47.47 8.55 55.80
N VAL A 53 48.24 8.62 54.71
CA VAL A 53 49.66 8.22 54.71
C VAL A 53 50.53 9.19 55.51
N TRP A 54 50.26 10.49 55.47
CA TRP A 54 51.03 11.48 56.23
C TRP A 54 50.69 11.55 57.71
N THR A 55 49.51 11.04 58.11
CA THR A 55 49.12 10.89 59.51
C THR A 55 49.47 9.53 60.09
N ASP A 56 50.16 8.66 59.32
CA ASP A 56 50.59 7.34 59.77
C ASP A 56 51.99 7.32 60.40
N ASP A 57 52.05 7.01 61.71
CA ASP A 57 53.29 6.89 62.49
C ASP A 57 54.18 5.72 62.05
N ARG A 58 53.67 4.84 61.17
CA ARG A 58 54.42 3.72 60.56
C ARG A 58 54.82 3.98 59.10
N ALA A 59 54.58 5.18 58.58
CA ALA A 59 54.91 5.51 57.20
C ALA A 59 56.44 5.62 57.00
N PRO A 60 56.99 5.12 55.88
CA PRO A 60 58.43 5.14 55.61
C PRO A 60 58.99 6.58 55.50
N ASP A 61 60.20 6.83 56.00
CA ASP A 61 60.78 8.18 56.14
C ASP A 61 61.09 8.90 54.82
N THR A 62 61.25 8.17 53.72
CA THR A 62 61.56 8.72 52.38
C THR A 62 60.33 9.24 51.65
N THR A 63 60.43 10.43 51.04
CA THR A 63 59.34 11.08 50.27
C THR A 63 58.80 10.20 49.14
N TRP A 64 59.68 9.49 48.42
CA TRP A 64 59.30 8.55 47.36
C TRP A 64 58.49 7.36 47.87
N ALA A 65 58.83 6.84 49.05
CA ALA A 65 58.12 5.73 49.66
C ALA A 65 56.74 6.16 50.18
N LYS A 66 56.61 7.39 50.69
CA LYS A 66 55.30 7.97 51.05
C LYS A 66 54.41 8.16 49.83
N THR A 67 54.92 8.66 48.71
CA THR A 67 54.13 8.78 47.47
C THR A 67 53.68 7.41 46.92
N ALA A 68 54.55 6.40 47.01
CA ALA A 68 54.18 5.03 46.64
C ALA A 68 53.08 4.46 47.56
N ALA A 69 53.14 4.73 48.87
CA ALA A 69 52.11 4.34 49.82
C ALA A 69 50.77 5.07 49.57
N VAL A 70 50.78 6.33 49.15
CA VAL A 70 49.56 7.05 48.73
C VAL A 70 48.94 6.37 47.51
N TRP A 71 49.76 6.01 46.51
CA TRP A 71 49.28 5.30 45.33
C TRP A 71 48.72 3.91 45.67
N GLN A 72 49.37 3.19 46.58
CA GLN A 72 48.92 1.90 47.08
C GLN A 72 47.59 2.04 47.86
N SER A 73 47.44 3.09 48.67
CA SER A 73 46.21 3.40 49.40
C SER A 73 45.05 3.76 48.46
N VAL A 74 45.29 4.58 47.43
CA VAL A 74 44.32 4.84 46.35
C VAL A 74 43.89 3.52 45.69
N GLY A 75 44.81 2.62 45.39
CA GLY A 75 44.49 1.29 44.83
C GLY A 75 43.74 0.37 45.81
N GLN A 76 43.98 0.50 47.11
CA GLN A 76 43.31 -0.26 48.15
C GLN A 76 41.92 0.30 48.52
N THR A 77 41.65 1.60 48.35
CA THR A 77 40.30 2.17 48.60
C THR A 77 39.21 1.59 47.70
N LEU A 78 39.58 1.04 46.53
CA LEU A 78 38.67 0.27 45.67
C LEU A 78 38.40 -1.16 46.17
N ARG A 79 39.25 -1.70 47.06
CA ARG A 79 39.01 -2.94 47.79
C ARG A 79 38.40 -2.57 49.13
N LEU A 80 37.08 -2.67 49.26
CA LEU A 80 36.34 -2.43 50.51
C LEU A 80 36.99 -3.17 51.70
N GLY A 81 37.91 -2.52 52.39
CA GLY A 81 38.74 -3.08 53.45
C GLY A 81 39.00 -1.99 54.47
N GLY A 82 38.43 -2.13 55.66
CA GLY A 82 38.57 -1.15 56.73
C GLY A 82 39.92 -1.30 57.43
N GLU A 83 40.69 -0.22 57.49
CA GLU A 83 41.84 -0.14 58.39
C GLU A 83 41.37 0.15 59.81
N VAL A 84 42.00 -0.49 60.81
CA VAL A 84 41.71 -0.27 62.23
C VAL A 84 42.80 0.62 62.82
N GLY A 85 42.43 1.78 63.36
CA GLY A 85 43.38 2.81 63.82
C GLY A 85 42.72 3.92 64.64
N SER A 86 43.27 5.14 64.60
CA SER A 86 42.69 6.30 65.32
C SER A 86 41.28 6.63 64.81
N PRO A 87 40.40 7.23 65.65
CA PRO A 87 39.03 7.57 65.24
C PRO A 87 38.95 8.39 63.95
N LEU A 88 39.92 9.29 63.73
CA LEU A 88 40.04 10.09 62.50
C LEU A 88 40.32 9.22 61.27
N ARG A 89 41.21 8.22 61.36
CA ARG A 89 41.51 7.30 60.25
C ARG A 89 40.33 6.40 59.93
N VAL A 90 39.61 5.91 60.94
CA VAL A 90 38.40 5.11 60.73
C VAL A 90 37.36 5.94 59.98
N ILE A 91 37.09 7.18 60.42
CA ILE A 91 36.14 8.08 59.72
C ILE A 91 36.57 8.33 58.27
N LEU A 92 37.86 8.61 58.02
CA LEU A 92 38.37 8.91 56.68
C LEU A 92 38.35 7.67 55.77
N SER A 93 38.64 6.48 56.30
CA SER A 93 38.54 5.21 55.56
C SER A 93 37.09 4.86 55.20
N VAL A 94 36.13 5.12 56.10
CA VAL A 94 34.69 4.95 55.82
C VAL A 94 34.22 5.94 54.76
N LEU A 95 34.64 7.20 54.84
CA LEU A 95 34.31 8.23 53.83
C LEU A 95 34.85 7.85 52.45
N LEU A 96 36.11 7.37 52.39
CA LEU A 96 36.72 6.87 51.16
C LEU A 96 35.98 5.65 50.60
N ALA A 97 35.59 4.70 51.46
CA ALA A 97 34.80 3.54 51.05
C ALA A 97 33.42 3.93 50.52
N LEU A 98 32.73 4.89 51.14
CA LEU A 98 31.45 5.41 50.66
C LEU A 98 31.61 6.15 49.32
N MET A 99 32.68 6.94 49.16
CA MET A 99 32.98 7.63 47.91
C MET A 99 33.28 6.62 46.79
N ALA A 100 34.07 5.59 47.07
CA ALA A 100 34.36 4.51 46.12
C ALA A 100 33.10 3.72 45.76
N LEU A 101 32.24 3.40 46.73
CA LEU A 101 30.95 2.73 46.50
C LEU A 101 30.03 3.58 45.61
N PHE A 102 29.89 4.87 45.91
CA PHE A 102 29.08 5.80 45.11
C PHE A 102 29.62 5.90 43.68
N TYR A 103 30.94 6.08 43.54
CA TYR A 103 31.61 6.14 42.25
C TYR A 103 31.38 4.89 41.40
N VAL A 104 31.63 3.69 41.96
CA VAL A 104 31.44 2.42 41.26
C VAL A 104 29.96 2.23 40.89
N SER A 105 29.03 2.53 41.80
CA SER A 105 27.58 2.44 41.55
C SER A 105 27.14 3.38 40.43
N THR A 106 27.58 4.64 40.44
CA THR A 106 27.27 5.61 39.39
C THR A 106 27.87 5.21 38.04
N ILE A 107 29.10 4.70 38.00
CA ILE A 107 29.70 4.19 36.76
C ILE A 107 28.91 3.02 36.19
N VAL A 108 28.62 2.00 37.02
CA VAL A 108 27.85 0.84 36.58
C VAL A 108 26.47 1.28 36.08
N GLY A 109 25.82 2.21 36.78
CA GLY A 109 24.56 2.82 36.34
C GLY A 109 24.66 3.50 34.98
N LEU A 110 25.63 4.41 34.80
CA LEU A 110 25.85 5.14 33.54
C LEU A 110 26.18 4.20 32.38
N VAL A 111 27.04 3.21 32.59
CA VAL A 111 27.39 2.22 31.57
C VAL A 111 26.17 1.37 31.20
N THR A 112 25.38 0.93 32.19
CA THR A 112 24.16 0.17 31.95
C THR A 112 23.15 0.98 31.14
N THR A 113 22.95 2.26 31.49
CA THR A 113 22.08 3.17 30.74
C THR A 113 22.58 3.36 29.30
N ALA A 114 23.87 3.60 29.09
CA ALA A 114 24.44 3.78 27.76
C ALA A 114 24.28 2.53 26.87
N ILE A 115 24.55 1.34 27.42
CA ILE A 115 24.35 0.07 26.70
C ILE A 115 22.86 -0.12 26.38
N THR A 116 21.98 0.21 27.33
CA THR A 116 20.52 0.11 27.14
C THR A 116 20.04 1.09 26.07
N GLU A 117 20.54 2.32 26.06
CA GLU A 117 20.24 3.33 25.03
C GLU A 117 20.71 2.88 23.65
N GLU A 118 21.93 2.35 23.52
CA GLU A 118 22.44 1.82 22.26
C GLU A 118 21.64 0.60 21.78
N LEU A 119 21.28 -0.30 22.70
CA LEU A 119 20.42 -1.44 22.41
C LEU A 119 19.02 -1.00 21.97
N ILE A 120 18.46 0.04 22.59
CA ILE A 120 17.19 0.65 22.20
C ILE A 120 17.33 1.33 20.83
N ALA A 121 18.44 2.03 20.54
CA ALA A 121 18.68 2.64 19.23
C ALA A 121 18.78 1.60 18.11
N LEU A 122 19.42 0.46 18.39
CA LEU A 122 19.43 -0.69 17.47
C LEU A 122 18.03 -1.28 17.28
N ARG A 123 17.25 -1.42 18.36
CA ARG A 123 15.84 -1.84 18.28
C ARG A 123 14.95 -0.85 17.51
N ARG A 124 15.25 0.45 17.55
CA ARG A 124 14.54 1.50 16.80
C ARG A 124 14.88 1.55 15.31
N GLY A 125 15.75 0.65 14.82
CA GLY A 125 16.03 0.53 13.38
C GLY A 125 16.83 1.70 12.81
N HIS A 126 17.78 2.27 13.54
CA HIS A 126 18.66 3.33 13.02
C HIS A 126 19.77 2.85 12.07
N SER A 127 19.84 1.55 11.76
CA SER A 127 20.83 0.96 10.85
C SER A 127 20.41 1.04 9.37
N THR A 128 21.38 1.22 8.48
CA THR A 128 21.15 1.21 7.04
C THR A 128 20.92 -0.20 6.52
N VAL A 129 19.94 -0.36 5.64
CA VAL A 129 19.67 -1.57 4.86
C VAL A 129 20.76 -1.73 3.82
N LEU A 130 21.42 -2.90 3.78
CA LEU A 130 22.53 -3.18 2.86
C LEU A 130 22.12 -4.11 1.71
N GLU A 131 20.83 -4.17 1.41
CA GLU A 131 20.27 -4.98 0.32
C GLU A 131 20.42 -4.26 -1.04
N SER A 132 20.32 -5.01 -2.14
CA SER A 132 20.35 -4.49 -3.51
C SER A 132 19.36 -5.27 -4.36
N GLY A 133 18.64 -4.58 -5.25
CA GLY A 133 17.52 -5.16 -6.00
C GLY A 133 16.29 -5.43 -5.12
N HIS A 134 16.20 -4.77 -3.96
CA HIS A 134 15.06 -4.91 -3.04
C HIS A 134 13.94 -3.93 -3.39
N THR A 135 12.75 -4.18 -2.86
CA THR A 135 11.62 -3.25 -2.92
C THR A 135 11.62 -2.35 -1.69
N VAL A 136 11.48 -1.04 -1.87
CA VAL A 136 11.31 -0.08 -0.77
C VAL A 136 9.86 0.38 -0.72
N VAL A 137 9.25 0.35 0.46
CA VAL A 137 7.91 0.88 0.72
C VAL A 137 8.02 2.08 1.66
N LEU A 138 7.55 3.24 1.21
CA LEU A 138 7.58 4.51 1.93
C LEU A 138 6.19 4.89 2.40
N GLY A 139 6.06 5.12 3.71
CA GLY A 139 4.79 5.44 4.34
C GLY A 139 4.13 4.23 4.99
N TRP A 140 3.01 4.48 5.66
CA TRP A 140 2.21 3.45 6.31
C TRP A 140 0.73 3.80 6.15
N SER A 141 -0.03 2.84 5.62
CA SER A 141 -1.48 2.89 5.42
C SER A 141 -2.04 1.48 5.39
N ASP A 142 -3.36 1.33 5.39
CA ASP A 142 -4.02 0.01 5.31
C ASP A 142 -3.61 -0.80 4.06
N GLN A 143 -3.19 -0.12 2.99
CA GLN A 143 -2.71 -0.73 1.75
C GLN A 143 -1.42 -1.53 1.94
N ILE A 144 -0.61 -1.20 2.96
CA ILE A 144 0.73 -1.79 3.15
C ILE A 144 0.65 -3.31 3.33
N PHE A 145 -0.38 -3.81 4.02
CA PHE A 145 -0.53 -5.23 4.28
C PHE A 145 -0.77 -5.99 2.98
N THR A 146 -1.61 -5.46 2.09
CA THR A 146 -1.85 -6.05 0.77
C THR A 146 -0.59 -5.96 -0.08
N VAL A 147 0.02 -4.78 -0.20
CA VAL A 147 1.25 -4.59 -0.98
C VAL A 147 2.34 -5.57 -0.55
N VAL A 148 2.60 -5.69 0.74
CA VAL A 148 3.66 -6.58 1.25
C VAL A 148 3.30 -8.04 1.05
N ALA A 149 2.04 -8.45 1.24
CA ALA A 149 1.59 -9.82 0.97
C ALA A 149 1.77 -10.23 -0.50
N GLU A 150 1.35 -9.37 -1.42
CA GLU A 150 1.50 -9.60 -2.86
C GLU A 150 2.97 -9.62 -3.30
N LEU A 151 3.80 -8.72 -2.77
CA LEU A 151 5.24 -8.74 -3.04
C LEU A 151 5.91 -10.01 -2.52
N VAL A 152 5.49 -10.51 -1.34
CA VAL A 152 5.98 -11.79 -0.81
C VAL A 152 5.57 -12.95 -1.72
N ALA A 153 4.35 -12.95 -2.25
CA ALA A 153 3.86 -13.95 -3.19
C ALA A 153 4.66 -13.92 -4.51
N ALA A 154 4.86 -12.73 -5.07
CA ALA A 154 5.67 -12.51 -6.27
C ALA A 154 7.13 -12.96 -6.08
N ASP A 155 7.70 -12.73 -4.89
CA ASP A 155 9.07 -13.10 -4.56
C ASP A 155 9.24 -14.60 -4.21
N ALA A 156 8.18 -15.41 -4.23
CA ALA A 156 8.24 -16.82 -3.81
C ALA A 156 9.28 -17.65 -4.60
N ASN A 157 9.46 -17.33 -5.89
CA ASN A 157 10.44 -17.97 -6.77
C ASN A 157 11.85 -17.35 -6.65
N GLN A 158 12.00 -16.20 -5.96
CA GLN A 158 13.27 -15.54 -5.77
C GLN A 158 14.07 -16.12 -4.59
N ARG A 159 15.39 -16.22 -4.75
CA ARG A 159 16.26 -16.84 -3.73
C ARG A 159 16.51 -15.94 -2.51
N ARG A 160 16.37 -14.61 -2.66
CA ARG A 160 16.66 -13.59 -1.63
C ARG A 160 15.83 -12.31 -1.82
N GLY A 161 14.50 -12.44 -1.88
CA GLY A 161 13.60 -11.28 -1.90
C GLY A 161 13.74 -10.46 -0.61
N ALA A 162 13.75 -9.13 -0.72
CA ALA A 162 13.81 -8.23 0.42
C ALA A 162 12.88 -7.04 0.22
N ILE A 163 12.15 -6.69 1.28
CA ILE A 163 11.21 -5.58 1.32
C ILE A 163 11.62 -4.68 2.49
N ALA A 164 12.02 -3.45 2.20
CA ALA A 164 12.38 -2.45 3.21
C ALA A 164 11.24 -1.46 3.40
N VAL A 165 10.72 -1.33 4.62
CA VAL A 165 9.63 -0.41 4.96
C VAL A 165 10.18 0.77 5.76
N LEU A 166 9.86 2.01 5.36
CA LEU A 166 10.19 3.22 6.10
C LEU A 166 8.92 3.99 6.46
N ALA A 167 8.67 4.15 7.76
CA ALA A 167 7.55 4.97 8.26
C ALA A 167 7.86 5.63 9.61
N ASP A 168 7.09 6.66 9.97
CA ASP A 168 7.17 7.36 11.25
C ASP A 168 6.41 6.59 12.35
N ARG A 169 6.72 5.29 12.53
CA ARG A 169 6.12 4.38 13.52
C ARG A 169 7.20 3.53 14.23
N ASP A 170 6.89 2.94 15.38
CA ASP A 170 7.85 2.07 16.07
C ASP A 170 8.14 0.81 15.23
N VAL A 171 9.41 0.41 15.15
CA VAL A 171 9.81 -0.73 14.32
C VAL A 171 9.20 -2.04 14.81
N THR A 172 9.08 -2.22 16.13
CA THR A 172 8.52 -3.44 16.73
C THR A 172 7.04 -3.57 16.40
N GLU A 173 6.31 -2.46 16.50
CA GLU A 173 4.89 -2.37 16.17
C GLU A 173 4.65 -2.67 14.68
N MET A 174 5.42 -2.06 13.79
CA MET A 174 5.35 -2.33 12.35
C MET A 174 5.61 -3.80 12.03
N GLU A 175 6.64 -4.40 12.63
CA GLU A 175 6.97 -5.82 12.42
C GLU A 175 5.91 -6.76 13.00
N GLU A 176 5.27 -6.41 14.11
CA GLU A 176 4.18 -7.18 14.71
C GLU A 176 2.91 -7.14 13.86
N GLU A 177 2.49 -5.96 13.41
CA GLU A 177 1.33 -5.80 12.53
C GLU A 177 1.52 -6.51 11.19
N LEU A 178 2.67 -6.33 10.52
CA LEU A 178 2.96 -7.03 9.26
C LEU A 178 2.95 -8.55 9.44
N ARG A 179 3.51 -9.06 10.54
CA ARG A 179 3.49 -10.51 10.81
C ARG A 179 2.10 -11.04 11.08
N SER A 180 1.26 -10.25 11.76
CA SER A 180 -0.13 -10.59 12.05
C SER A 180 -0.97 -10.67 10.78
N GLU A 181 -0.89 -9.66 9.92
CA GLU A 181 -1.78 -9.52 8.76
C GLU A 181 -1.24 -10.24 7.51
N VAL A 182 0.07 -10.21 7.24
CA VAL A 182 0.67 -10.87 6.06
C VAL A 182 0.92 -12.36 6.29
N GLY A 183 1.17 -12.76 7.55
CA GLY A 183 1.47 -14.15 7.90
C GLY A 183 2.90 -14.58 7.51
N SER A 184 3.03 -15.73 6.84
CA SER A 184 4.32 -16.34 6.54
C SER A 184 5.01 -15.68 5.33
N THR A 185 6.20 -15.13 5.53
CA THR A 185 6.97 -14.47 4.47
C THR A 185 7.91 -15.41 3.70
N GLY A 186 7.89 -16.71 4.03
CA GLY A 186 8.74 -17.70 3.36
C GLY A 186 10.23 -17.35 3.41
N ARG A 187 10.80 -17.04 2.24
CA ARG A 187 12.21 -16.62 2.09
C ARG A 187 12.39 -15.11 1.99
N THR A 188 11.31 -14.36 1.84
CA THR A 188 11.32 -12.92 1.68
C THR A 188 11.57 -12.26 3.02
N ARG A 189 12.56 -11.36 3.06
CA ARG A 189 12.93 -10.64 4.27
C ARG A 189 12.24 -9.29 4.33
N ILE A 190 11.41 -9.08 5.35
CA ILE A 190 10.85 -7.77 5.64
C ILE A 190 11.77 -7.05 6.63
N VAL A 191 12.11 -5.79 6.34
CA VAL A 191 13.00 -4.97 7.15
C VAL A 191 12.35 -3.60 7.39
N CYS A 192 11.89 -3.36 8.63
CA CYS A 192 11.23 -2.10 8.98
C CYS A 192 12.23 -1.09 9.56
N ARG A 193 12.04 0.19 9.24
CA ARG A 193 12.88 1.31 9.70
C ARG A 193 11.99 2.46 10.16
N ASN A 194 12.35 3.05 11.30
CA ASN A 194 11.70 4.26 11.78
C ASN A 194 12.32 5.50 11.13
N GLY A 195 11.45 6.37 10.64
CA GLY A 195 11.81 7.70 10.18
C GLY A 195 10.77 8.28 9.23
N ARG A 196 10.73 9.60 9.11
CA ARG A 196 9.85 10.28 8.17
C ARG A 196 10.36 10.12 6.76
N PRO A 197 9.57 9.61 5.80
CA PRO A 197 10.00 9.50 4.41
C PRO A 197 10.27 10.86 3.75
N THR A 198 9.78 11.97 4.33
CA THR A 198 10.10 13.34 3.90
C THR A 198 11.53 13.79 4.27
N ASP A 199 12.24 13.05 5.12
CA ASP A 199 13.62 13.34 5.50
C ASP A 199 14.61 12.50 4.67
N PRO A 200 15.44 13.13 3.79
CA PRO A 200 16.45 12.42 3.00
C PRO A 200 17.43 11.58 3.85
N ALA A 201 17.74 12.01 5.08
CA ALA A 201 18.64 11.26 5.96
C ALA A 201 17.98 9.97 6.50
N ALA A 202 16.67 9.98 6.71
CA ALA A 202 15.91 8.79 7.04
C ALA A 202 15.74 7.87 5.82
N LEU A 203 15.44 8.43 4.65
CA LEU A 203 15.37 7.69 3.38
C LEU A 203 16.64 6.92 3.07
N ALA A 204 17.82 7.53 3.29
CA ALA A 204 19.09 6.86 3.08
C ALA A 204 19.25 5.56 3.88
N ARG A 205 18.49 5.35 4.96
CA ARG A 205 18.54 4.11 5.77
C ARG A 205 17.90 2.91 5.08
N VAL A 206 17.01 3.11 4.11
CA VAL A 206 16.40 2.02 3.32
C VAL A 206 17.07 1.83 1.96
N SER A 207 18.18 2.53 1.71
CA SER A 207 18.99 2.43 0.50
C SER A 207 18.18 2.49 -0.79
N PRO A 208 17.39 3.56 -1.02
CA PRO A 208 16.53 3.67 -2.19
C PRO A 208 17.31 3.67 -3.51
N ALA A 209 18.56 4.11 -3.51
CA ALA A 209 19.41 4.15 -4.71
C ALA A 209 19.82 2.76 -5.22
N THR A 210 19.78 1.72 -4.38
CA THR A 210 20.08 0.33 -4.77
C THR A 210 18.83 -0.54 -4.88
N ALA A 211 17.65 0.05 -4.71
CA ALA A 211 16.37 -0.62 -4.85
C ALA A 211 15.99 -0.78 -6.33
N ASP A 212 15.24 -1.84 -6.67
CA ASP A 212 14.68 -1.98 -8.03
C ASP A 212 13.44 -1.11 -8.19
N VAL A 213 12.64 -0.99 -7.12
CA VAL A 213 11.41 -0.22 -7.09
C VAL A 213 11.17 0.43 -5.73
N VAL A 214 10.64 1.65 -5.76
CA VAL A 214 10.18 2.40 -4.58
C VAL A 214 8.68 2.64 -4.70
N LEU A 215 7.93 2.15 -3.71
CA LEU A 215 6.49 2.34 -3.56
C LEU A 215 6.24 3.47 -2.56
N VAL A 216 5.47 4.48 -2.95
CA VAL A 216 5.10 5.61 -2.08
C VAL A 216 3.61 5.53 -1.78
N LEU A 217 3.29 5.15 -0.54
CA LEU A 217 1.92 5.03 -0.06
C LEU A 217 1.42 6.37 0.50
N PRO A 218 0.19 6.80 0.19
CA PRO A 218 -0.46 7.88 0.91
C PRO A 218 -0.77 7.42 2.32
N ARG A 219 -0.92 8.37 3.24
CA ARG A 219 -1.52 8.10 4.55
C ARG A 219 -3.04 7.93 4.41
N ASP A 220 -3.68 7.48 5.48
CA ASP A 220 -5.12 7.24 5.49
C ASP A 220 -5.98 8.52 5.60
N HIS A 221 -5.36 9.68 5.79
CA HIS A 221 -6.07 10.97 5.86
C HIS A 221 -6.18 11.68 4.50
N PRO A 222 -7.36 12.26 4.16
CA PRO A 222 -7.63 12.88 2.86
C PRO A 222 -6.71 14.06 2.50
N ASP A 223 -6.22 14.82 3.48
CA ASP A 223 -5.46 16.07 3.25
C ASP A 223 -3.93 15.86 3.12
N GLU A 224 -3.47 14.62 3.09
CA GLU A 224 -2.04 14.30 3.23
C GLU A 224 -1.34 13.94 1.91
N ASP A 225 -1.98 14.08 0.75
CA ASP A 225 -1.34 13.92 -0.57
C ASP A 225 -0.16 14.89 -0.80
N ALA A 226 -0.17 16.04 -0.13
CA ALA A 226 0.97 16.94 -0.11
C ALA A 226 2.24 16.28 0.49
N GLU A 227 2.08 15.32 1.39
CA GLU A 227 3.19 14.50 1.92
C GLU A 227 3.71 13.52 0.88
N VAL A 228 2.86 12.92 0.04
CA VAL A 228 3.30 12.07 -1.09
C VAL A 228 4.20 12.86 -2.03
N VAL A 229 3.79 14.09 -2.40
CA VAL A 229 4.62 14.97 -3.23
C VAL A 229 5.96 15.29 -2.56
N LYS A 230 5.96 15.56 -1.24
CA LYS A 230 7.20 15.80 -0.47
C LYS A 230 8.09 14.56 -0.40
N ASN A 231 7.52 13.38 -0.22
CA ASN A 231 8.24 12.10 -0.20
C ASN A 231 8.94 11.87 -1.54
N LEU A 232 8.26 12.15 -2.66
CA LEU A 232 8.83 12.06 -4.00
C LEU A 232 9.98 13.05 -4.22
N LEU A 233 9.84 14.30 -3.76
CA LEU A 233 10.93 15.28 -3.82
C LEU A 233 12.13 14.88 -2.94
N ALA A 234 11.87 14.32 -1.76
CA ALA A 234 12.91 13.82 -0.86
C ALA A 234 13.62 12.61 -1.47
N LEU A 235 12.87 11.68 -2.09
CA LEU A 235 13.40 10.53 -2.81
C LEU A 235 14.33 10.95 -3.94
N ARG A 236 13.90 11.91 -4.78
CA ARG A 236 14.73 12.46 -5.86
C ARG A 236 15.99 13.18 -5.35
N THR A 237 15.98 13.65 -4.11
CA THR A 237 17.18 14.23 -3.48
C THR A 237 18.12 13.15 -2.93
N ALA A 238 17.57 12.01 -2.51
CA ALA A 238 18.32 10.89 -1.96
C ALA A 238 18.86 9.92 -3.02
N VAL A 239 18.34 9.99 -4.24
CA VAL A 239 18.68 9.14 -5.38
C VAL A 239 19.25 10.02 -6.49
N ASP A 240 20.41 9.67 -7.03
CA ASP A 240 21.03 10.43 -8.13
C ASP A 240 20.13 10.44 -9.38
N ASP A 241 20.17 11.53 -10.16
CA ASP A 241 19.35 11.69 -11.39
C ASP A 241 19.60 10.60 -12.45
N ASP A 242 20.78 9.94 -12.43
CA ASP A 242 21.13 8.83 -13.33
C ASP A 242 20.63 7.46 -12.84
N SER A 243 20.00 7.42 -11.66
CA SER A 243 19.48 6.18 -11.08
C SER A 243 18.28 5.64 -11.87
N ARG A 244 18.23 4.33 -12.05
CA ARG A 244 17.15 3.63 -12.76
C ARG A 244 16.03 3.14 -11.83
N VAL A 245 15.97 3.68 -10.62
CA VAL A 245 14.98 3.29 -9.61
C VAL A 245 13.59 3.62 -10.14
N ARG A 246 12.76 2.59 -10.28
CA ARG A 246 11.36 2.77 -10.68
C ARG A 246 10.58 3.26 -9.48
N THR A 247 9.71 4.25 -9.70
CA THR A 247 8.89 4.80 -8.63
C THR A 247 7.42 4.59 -8.96
N VAL A 248 6.68 3.98 -8.03
CA VAL A 248 5.22 3.90 -8.10
C VAL A 248 4.67 4.66 -6.90
N ALA A 249 3.87 5.67 -7.16
CA ALA A 249 3.30 6.52 -6.14
C ALA A 249 1.80 6.56 -6.27
N VAL A 250 1.15 6.83 -5.16
CA VAL A 250 -0.29 6.84 -5.06
C VAL A 250 -0.74 8.15 -4.44
N VAL A 251 -1.70 8.80 -5.08
CA VAL A 251 -2.39 10.01 -4.57
C VAL A 251 -3.89 9.73 -4.53
N ARG A 252 -4.59 10.42 -3.63
CA ARG A 252 -6.06 10.34 -3.52
C ARG A 252 -6.74 11.33 -4.46
N ASP A 253 -6.31 12.58 -4.41
CA ASP A 253 -6.93 13.71 -5.09
C ASP A 253 -6.23 14.05 -6.41
N THR A 254 -7.02 14.16 -7.48
CA THR A 254 -6.56 14.55 -8.83
C THR A 254 -5.70 15.82 -8.83
N ARG A 255 -5.95 16.77 -7.91
CA ARG A 255 -5.22 18.04 -7.81
C ARG A 255 -3.73 17.84 -7.56
N TYR A 256 -3.33 16.76 -6.88
CA TYR A 256 -1.93 16.47 -6.59
C TYR A 256 -1.26 15.58 -7.63
N ARG A 257 -2.02 14.94 -8.52
CA ARG A 257 -1.50 14.01 -9.53
C ARG A 257 -0.37 14.62 -10.37
N LEU A 258 -0.61 15.78 -10.99
CA LEU A 258 0.40 16.45 -11.81
C LEU A 258 1.65 16.83 -11.00
N ALA A 259 1.46 17.31 -9.76
CA ALA A 259 2.57 17.67 -8.89
C ALA A 259 3.40 16.45 -8.48
N ALA A 260 2.75 15.31 -8.23
CA ALA A 260 3.40 14.04 -7.94
C ALA A 260 4.17 13.51 -9.16
N GLU A 261 3.59 13.55 -10.37
CA GLU A 261 4.26 13.16 -11.62
C GLU A 261 5.53 14.01 -11.86
N LEU A 262 5.44 15.32 -11.67
CA LEU A 262 6.59 16.24 -11.78
C LEU A 262 7.64 16.03 -10.68
N ALA A 263 7.23 15.63 -9.47
CA ALA A 263 8.13 15.34 -8.37
C ALA A 263 8.89 14.02 -8.59
N ALA A 264 8.18 12.99 -9.04
CA ALA A 264 8.69 11.64 -9.19
C ALA A 264 9.63 11.46 -10.40
N GLY A 265 9.41 12.23 -11.48
CA GLY A 265 10.26 12.20 -12.67
C GLY A 265 9.65 11.37 -13.82
N ARG A 266 10.41 11.17 -14.89
CA ARG A 266 9.91 10.63 -16.16
C ARG A 266 9.55 9.15 -16.10
N ASP A 267 10.24 8.39 -15.26
CA ASP A 267 10.10 6.94 -15.13
C ASP A 267 9.30 6.56 -13.87
N ALA A 268 8.30 7.40 -13.52
CA ALA A 268 7.41 7.18 -12.39
C ALA A 268 5.96 6.96 -12.83
N VAL A 269 5.26 6.07 -12.13
CA VAL A 269 3.82 5.82 -12.29
C VAL A 269 3.12 6.39 -11.09
N VAL A 270 2.21 7.33 -11.33
CA VAL A 270 1.37 7.93 -10.29
C VAL A 270 -0.07 7.48 -10.51
N LEU A 271 -0.63 6.78 -9.51
CA LEU A 271 -2.02 6.33 -9.52
C LEU A 271 -2.89 7.28 -8.70
N GLU A 272 -4.07 7.60 -9.22
CA GLU A 272 -5.10 8.34 -8.49
C GLU A 272 -6.17 7.37 -7.99
N ILE A 273 -6.22 7.10 -6.69
CA ILE A 273 -7.02 5.99 -6.18
C ILE A 273 -8.50 6.30 -6.12
N ASP A 274 -8.88 7.54 -5.79
CA ASP A 274 -10.30 7.88 -5.68
C ASP A 274 -10.98 7.80 -7.06
N ASP A 275 -10.30 8.18 -8.15
CA ASP A 275 -10.82 7.97 -9.51
C ASP A 275 -10.90 6.48 -9.90
N VAL A 276 -9.88 5.69 -9.56
CA VAL A 276 -9.85 4.25 -9.86
C VAL A 276 -10.98 3.54 -9.10
N THR A 277 -11.10 3.78 -7.79
CA THR A 277 -12.16 3.21 -6.95
C THR A 277 -13.54 3.67 -7.42
N ALA A 278 -13.73 4.96 -7.69
CA ALA A 278 -14.99 5.50 -8.18
C ALA A 278 -15.43 4.86 -9.50
N ARG A 279 -14.49 4.63 -10.41
CA ARG A 279 -14.74 3.94 -11.67
C ARG A 279 -15.15 2.50 -11.46
N LEU A 280 -14.45 1.77 -10.59
CA LEU A 280 -14.81 0.39 -10.27
C LEU A 280 -16.21 0.32 -9.64
N VAL A 281 -16.55 1.24 -8.74
CA VAL A 281 -17.90 1.35 -8.17
C VAL A 281 -18.93 1.60 -9.27
N ALA A 282 -18.68 2.54 -10.17
CA ALA A 282 -19.57 2.84 -11.29
C ALA A 282 -19.73 1.66 -12.25
N GLN A 283 -18.67 0.90 -12.54
CA GLN A 283 -18.74 -0.28 -13.40
C GLN A 283 -19.49 -1.44 -12.73
N CYS A 284 -19.18 -1.74 -11.46
CA CYS A 284 -19.84 -2.81 -10.70
C CYS A 284 -21.33 -2.52 -10.47
N ALA A 285 -21.70 -1.25 -10.28
CA ALA A 285 -23.11 -0.85 -10.13
C ALA A 285 -23.96 -1.24 -11.36
N ARG A 286 -23.34 -1.26 -12.54
CA ARG A 286 -23.98 -1.64 -13.81
C ARG A 286 -23.81 -3.12 -14.14
N GLN A 287 -22.67 -3.70 -13.76
CA GLN A 287 -22.28 -5.08 -14.05
C GLN A 287 -21.84 -5.81 -12.77
N PRO A 288 -22.80 -6.34 -11.98
CA PRO A 288 -22.49 -6.98 -10.71
C PRO A 288 -21.51 -8.15 -10.86
N GLY A 289 -20.60 -8.31 -9.90
CA GLY A 289 -19.47 -9.25 -9.79
C GLY A 289 -18.27 -8.94 -10.66
N LEU A 290 -18.18 -7.74 -11.22
CA LEU A 290 -16.97 -7.30 -11.90
C LEU A 290 -15.83 -7.03 -10.90
N SER A 291 -16.14 -6.66 -9.65
CA SER A 291 -15.13 -6.51 -8.58
C SER A 291 -14.34 -7.79 -8.34
N LEU A 292 -15.02 -8.95 -8.38
CA LEU A 292 -14.39 -10.26 -8.23
C LEU A 292 -13.47 -10.59 -9.41
N VAL A 293 -13.86 -10.20 -10.63
CA VAL A 293 -13.03 -10.36 -11.82
C VAL A 293 -11.75 -9.52 -11.72
N TYR A 294 -11.87 -8.27 -11.28
CA TYR A 294 -10.68 -7.43 -11.04
C TYR A 294 -9.81 -7.96 -9.91
N GLN A 295 -10.42 -8.46 -8.83
CA GLN A 295 -9.66 -9.07 -7.74
C GLN A 295 -8.84 -10.27 -8.25
N GLU A 296 -9.46 -11.20 -8.99
CA GLU A 296 -8.79 -12.39 -9.54
C GLU A 296 -7.67 -12.02 -10.53
N LEU A 297 -7.85 -10.98 -11.35
CA LEU A 297 -6.86 -10.54 -12.34
C LEU A 297 -5.67 -9.77 -11.74
N LEU A 298 -5.78 -9.33 -10.49
CA LEU A 298 -4.78 -8.53 -9.81
C LEU A 298 -4.05 -9.29 -8.69
N ASP A 299 -4.61 -10.42 -8.25
CA ASP A 299 -4.05 -11.29 -7.20
C ASP A 299 -2.88 -12.13 -7.74
N PHE A 300 -1.75 -12.15 -7.02
CA PHE A 300 -0.55 -12.90 -7.44
C PHE A 300 -0.67 -14.42 -7.26
N ALA A 301 -1.67 -14.93 -6.55
CA ALA A 301 -1.86 -16.37 -6.40
C ALA A 301 -2.52 -17.03 -7.64
N GLY A 302 -3.07 -16.22 -8.55
CA GLY A 302 -3.94 -16.66 -9.66
C GLY A 302 -3.31 -16.59 -11.05
N ASP A 303 -4.15 -16.25 -12.03
CA ASP A 303 -3.76 -16.02 -13.43
C ASP A 303 -3.58 -14.51 -13.67
N GLU A 304 -2.38 -14.06 -14.01
CA GLU A 304 -1.98 -12.65 -14.09
C GLU A 304 -1.59 -12.22 -15.51
N PHE A 305 -1.42 -10.91 -15.72
CA PHE A 305 -0.95 -10.37 -16.98
C PHE A 305 0.58 -10.52 -17.15
N TYR A 306 1.01 -11.11 -18.26
CA TYR A 306 2.41 -11.24 -18.64
C TYR A 306 2.65 -10.73 -20.07
N VAL A 307 3.88 -10.27 -20.31
CA VAL A 307 4.35 -9.91 -21.65
C VAL A 307 5.36 -10.95 -22.12
N VAL A 308 4.95 -11.81 -23.04
CA VAL A 308 5.73 -12.96 -23.49
C VAL A 308 6.15 -12.85 -24.95
N GLY A 309 7.32 -13.38 -25.30
CA GLY A 309 7.75 -13.50 -26.69
C GLY A 309 7.00 -14.64 -27.39
N ALA A 310 6.53 -14.41 -28.62
CA ALA A 310 5.87 -15.43 -29.42
C ALA A 310 6.43 -15.48 -30.86
N PRO A 311 7.72 -15.79 -31.05
CA PRO A 311 8.35 -15.78 -32.36
C PRO A 311 7.67 -16.74 -33.35
N ASP A 312 7.21 -17.89 -32.86
CA ASP A 312 6.57 -18.96 -33.65
C ASP A 312 5.19 -18.57 -34.21
N LEU A 313 4.58 -17.49 -33.69
CA LEU A 313 3.28 -17.00 -34.14
C LEU A 313 3.38 -15.81 -35.10
N THR A 314 4.60 -15.42 -35.50
CA THR A 314 4.84 -14.32 -36.44
C THR A 314 4.14 -14.57 -37.78
N GLY A 315 3.49 -13.55 -38.33
CA GLY A 315 2.78 -13.62 -39.61
C GLY A 315 1.34 -14.14 -39.51
N ARG A 316 0.89 -14.57 -38.33
CA ARG A 316 -0.49 -15.02 -38.10
C ARG A 316 -1.43 -13.88 -37.78
N ALA A 317 -2.70 -14.03 -38.14
CA ALA A 317 -3.75 -13.11 -37.74
C ALA A 317 -4.06 -13.25 -36.25
N PHE A 318 -4.39 -12.15 -35.58
CA PHE A 318 -4.67 -12.12 -34.14
C PHE A 318 -5.79 -13.08 -33.74
N ALA A 319 -6.83 -13.22 -34.56
CA ALA A 319 -7.91 -14.18 -34.35
C ALA A 319 -7.41 -15.64 -34.19
N GLU A 320 -6.39 -16.03 -34.94
CA GLU A 320 -5.78 -17.34 -34.83
C GLU A 320 -4.90 -17.45 -33.59
N VAL A 321 -4.15 -16.38 -33.28
CA VAL A 321 -3.28 -16.29 -32.11
C VAL A 321 -4.07 -16.49 -30.82
N LEU A 322 -5.29 -15.93 -30.71
CA LEU A 322 -6.18 -16.12 -29.56
C LEU A 322 -6.45 -17.60 -29.23
N ARG A 323 -6.42 -18.49 -30.24
CA ARG A 323 -6.64 -19.95 -30.09
C ARG A 323 -5.35 -20.77 -30.14
N ALA A 324 -4.22 -20.14 -30.47
CA ALA A 324 -2.90 -20.79 -30.57
C ALA A 324 -2.15 -20.87 -29.22
N CYS A 325 -2.71 -20.30 -28.14
CA CYS A 325 -2.21 -20.42 -26.78
C CYS A 325 -3.18 -21.30 -25.96
N PRO A 326 -2.93 -22.61 -25.80
CA PRO A 326 -3.91 -23.54 -25.22
C PRO A 326 -4.23 -23.29 -23.74
N THR A 327 -3.29 -22.70 -23.00
CA THR A 327 -3.35 -22.50 -21.54
C THR A 327 -3.25 -21.04 -21.11
N SER A 328 -3.20 -20.10 -22.07
CA SER A 328 -3.04 -18.66 -21.78
C SER A 328 -4.01 -17.84 -22.61
N SER A 329 -4.66 -16.84 -22.02
CA SER A 329 -5.64 -16.00 -22.72
C SER A 329 -4.92 -14.77 -23.28
N VAL A 330 -4.79 -14.70 -24.60
CA VAL A 330 -4.15 -13.55 -25.26
C VAL A 330 -5.12 -12.37 -25.27
N VAL A 331 -4.64 -11.20 -24.87
CA VAL A 331 -5.45 -9.98 -24.73
C VAL A 331 -4.91 -8.79 -25.51
N GLY A 332 -3.68 -8.88 -26.02
CA GLY A 332 -3.06 -7.76 -26.73
C GLY A 332 -1.66 -8.07 -27.25
N VAL A 333 -1.02 -7.03 -27.77
CA VAL A 333 0.32 -7.08 -28.36
C VAL A 333 1.12 -5.86 -27.92
N VAL A 334 2.39 -6.07 -27.59
CA VAL A 334 3.39 -5.01 -27.39
C VAL A 334 4.32 -5.02 -28.60
N ARG A 335 4.36 -3.88 -29.30
CA ARG A 335 5.23 -3.68 -30.47
C ARG A 335 6.70 -3.50 -30.05
N PRO A 336 7.67 -3.66 -30.97
CA PRO A 336 9.10 -3.46 -30.67
C PRO A 336 9.47 -2.07 -30.16
N ASP A 337 8.67 -1.05 -30.50
CA ASP A 337 8.81 0.33 -30.00
C ASP A 337 8.23 0.54 -28.58
N GLY A 338 7.67 -0.52 -27.97
CA GLY A 338 7.03 -0.49 -26.67
C GLY A 338 5.55 -0.11 -26.71
N ALA A 339 4.97 0.17 -27.89
CA ALA A 339 3.56 0.52 -28.00
C ALA A 339 2.66 -0.68 -27.64
N LEU A 340 1.87 -0.50 -26.58
CA LEU A 340 0.84 -1.43 -26.15
C LEU A 340 -0.42 -1.27 -27.00
N ARG A 341 -0.99 -2.39 -27.45
CA ARG A 341 -2.34 -2.43 -28.03
C ARG A 341 -3.12 -3.60 -27.44
N LEU A 342 -4.09 -3.26 -26.60
CA LEU A 342 -5.08 -4.21 -26.10
C LEU A 342 -6.17 -4.45 -27.13
N ASN A 343 -6.66 -5.69 -27.19
CA ASN A 343 -7.72 -6.15 -28.09
C ASN A 343 -7.60 -5.60 -29.53
N PRO A 344 -6.44 -5.83 -30.21
CA PRO A 344 -6.29 -5.38 -31.59
C PRO A 344 -7.33 -6.06 -32.50
N PRO A 345 -7.65 -5.46 -33.67
CA PRO A 345 -8.60 -6.05 -34.61
C PRO A 345 -8.24 -7.52 -34.92
N PRO A 346 -9.21 -8.43 -35.04
CA PRO A 346 -8.96 -9.87 -35.28
C PRO A 346 -8.10 -10.15 -36.53
N THR A 347 -8.16 -9.26 -37.53
CA THR A 347 -7.39 -9.33 -38.77
C THR A 347 -5.97 -8.79 -38.66
N SER A 348 -5.58 -8.22 -37.52
CA SER A 348 -4.24 -7.68 -37.28
C SER A 348 -3.22 -8.80 -37.34
N VAL A 349 -2.12 -8.60 -38.07
CA VAL A 349 -1.07 -9.60 -38.21
C VAL A 349 0.04 -9.34 -37.18
N LEU A 350 0.52 -10.42 -36.54
CA LEU A 350 1.66 -10.37 -35.65
C LEU A 350 2.95 -10.15 -36.46
N GLY A 351 3.68 -9.08 -36.16
CA GLY A 351 4.93 -8.70 -36.82
C GLY A 351 6.16 -9.30 -36.12
N PRO A 352 7.33 -9.26 -36.79
CA PRO A 352 8.58 -9.71 -36.19
C PRO A 352 8.93 -8.87 -34.94
N GLY A 353 9.22 -9.55 -33.83
CA GLY A 353 9.59 -8.90 -32.56
C GLY A 353 8.40 -8.36 -31.76
N ASP A 354 7.17 -8.53 -32.24
CA ASP A 354 5.99 -8.33 -31.40
C ASP A 354 6.01 -9.31 -30.22
N ARG A 355 5.55 -8.85 -29.06
CA ARG A 355 5.32 -9.66 -27.87
C ARG A 355 3.84 -9.72 -27.57
N LEU A 356 3.35 -10.84 -27.05
CA LEU A 356 1.96 -11.00 -26.66
C LEU A 356 1.76 -10.49 -25.24
N VAL A 357 0.61 -9.86 -25.02
CA VAL A 357 0.07 -9.67 -23.68
C VAL A 357 -0.89 -10.83 -23.44
N VAL A 358 -0.62 -11.61 -22.40
CA VAL A 358 -1.38 -12.81 -22.05
C VAL A 358 -1.80 -12.78 -20.59
N ILE A 359 -2.88 -13.46 -20.29
CA ILE A 359 -3.22 -13.87 -18.93
C ILE A 359 -2.74 -15.32 -18.76
N ALA A 360 -1.87 -15.57 -17.77
CA ALA A 360 -1.25 -16.86 -17.51
C ALA A 360 -0.87 -16.99 -16.02
N GLN A 361 -0.60 -18.22 -15.57
CA GLN A 361 -0.23 -18.47 -14.17
C GLN A 361 1.19 -17.98 -13.83
N ASP A 362 2.11 -18.02 -14.79
CA ASP A 362 3.49 -17.53 -14.64
C ASP A 362 4.05 -17.13 -16.02
N ASP A 363 5.15 -16.39 -16.06
CA ASP A 363 5.75 -15.86 -17.29
C ASP A 363 6.25 -16.96 -18.25
N ASP A 364 6.70 -18.09 -17.71
CA ASP A 364 7.23 -19.25 -18.44
C ASP A 364 6.19 -20.33 -18.78
N THR A 365 4.95 -20.16 -18.32
CA THR A 365 3.87 -21.16 -18.51
C THR A 365 3.16 -21.05 -19.86
N THR A 366 3.41 -19.97 -20.62
CA THR A 366 2.73 -19.74 -21.89
C THR A 366 3.32 -20.63 -22.99
N VAL A 367 2.52 -21.61 -23.43
CA VAL A 367 2.85 -22.50 -24.53
C VAL A 367 2.10 -22.07 -25.79
N THR A 368 2.80 -22.07 -26.93
CA THR A 368 2.20 -21.80 -28.25
C THR A 368 2.13 -23.07 -29.08
N THR A 369 1.13 -23.15 -29.96
CA THR A 369 0.94 -24.28 -30.89
C THR A 369 0.77 -23.81 -32.33
N ASP A 370 1.30 -24.60 -33.27
CA ASP A 370 1.14 -24.34 -34.71
C ASP A 370 -0.35 -24.42 -35.10
N GLU A 371 -1.02 -25.48 -34.70
CA GLU A 371 -2.46 -25.66 -34.92
C GLU A 371 -3.26 -24.97 -33.80
N PRO A 372 -4.08 -23.95 -34.12
CA PRO A 372 -4.92 -23.29 -33.14
C PRO A 372 -6.10 -24.20 -32.74
N ALA A 373 -6.51 -24.12 -31.47
CA ALA A 373 -7.54 -25.00 -30.89
C ALA A 373 -8.85 -25.00 -31.71
N ALA A 374 -9.38 -26.17 -32.03
CA ALA A 374 -10.61 -26.32 -32.80
C ALA A 374 -11.83 -25.71 -32.08
N PHE A 375 -12.80 -25.22 -32.86
CA PHE A 375 -14.05 -24.64 -32.37
C PHE A 375 -15.28 -25.23 -33.07
N ASP A 376 -16.42 -25.19 -32.38
CA ASP A 376 -17.68 -25.75 -32.85
C ASP A 376 -18.63 -24.65 -33.37
N GLU A 377 -18.47 -24.27 -34.64
CA GLU A 377 -19.31 -23.26 -35.30
C GLU A 377 -20.83 -23.52 -35.18
N PRO A 378 -21.34 -24.76 -35.25
CA PRO A 378 -22.76 -25.00 -35.11
C PRO A 378 -23.32 -24.54 -33.77
N VAL A 379 -22.53 -24.48 -32.68
CA VAL A 379 -23.01 -24.12 -31.34
C VAL A 379 -22.91 -22.60 -31.08
N MET A 380 -22.20 -21.88 -31.95
CA MET A 380 -22.03 -20.43 -31.84
C MET A 380 -23.32 -19.67 -32.11
N VAL A 381 -23.41 -18.49 -31.49
CA VAL A 381 -24.47 -17.52 -31.68
C VAL A 381 -23.85 -16.21 -32.17
N SER A 382 -24.47 -15.59 -33.16
CA SER A 382 -24.14 -14.23 -33.60
C SER A 382 -25.36 -13.35 -33.33
N ARG A 383 -25.53 -12.95 -32.07
CA ARG A 383 -26.58 -12.01 -31.67
C ARG A 383 -26.02 -10.59 -31.72
N ALA A 384 -26.78 -9.67 -32.32
CA ALA A 384 -26.43 -8.25 -32.23
C ALA A 384 -26.44 -7.82 -30.75
N PRO A 385 -25.48 -6.98 -30.32
CA PRO A 385 -25.50 -6.44 -28.96
C PRO A 385 -26.85 -5.82 -28.64
N ALA A 386 -27.38 -6.10 -27.45
CA ALA A 386 -28.61 -5.45 -26.98
C ALA A 386 -28.35 -3.94 -26.85
N ALA A 387 -29.33 -3.12 -27.24
CA ALA A 387 -29.24 -1.68 -27.04
C ALA A 387 -29.16 -1.36 -25.54
N ALA A 388 -28.26 -0.44 -25.17
CA ALA A 388 -28.18 0.04 -23.80
C ALA A 388 -29.51 0.70 -23.40
N ARG A 389 -30.06 0.28 -22.26
CA ARG A 389 -31.30 0.83 -21.70
C ARG A 389 -30.97 1.88 -20.63
N PRO A 390 -31.84 2.86 -20.40
CA PRO A 390 -31.70 3.77 -19.26
C PRO A 390 -31.68 2.99 -17.94
N GLU A 391 -30.84 3.44 -17.01
CA GLU A 391 -30.64 2.81 -15.70
C GLU A 391 -31.02 3.80 -14.59
N ARG A 392 -31.65 3.31 -13.53
CA ARG A 392 -31.99 4.11 -12.33
C ARG A 392 -31.16 3.63 -11.15
N ILE A 393 -30.24 4.47 -10.67
CA ILE A 393 -29.28 4.11 -9.62
C ILE A 393 -29.59 4.94 -8.37
N LEU A 394 -29.58 4.30 -7.20
CA LEU A 394 -29.65 4.96 -5.91
C LEU A 394 -28.25 5.06 -5.30
N LEU A 395 -27.85 6.23 -4.83
CA LEU A 395 -26.61 6.45 -4.08
C LEU A 395 -26.97 6.79 -2.63
N LEU A 396 -26.54 5.95 -1.69
CA LEU A 396 -26.72 6.15 -0.26
C LEU A 396 -25.41 6.60 0.37
N GLY A 397 -25.41 7.80 0.93
CA GLY A 397 -24.22 8.46 1.46
C GLY A 397 -23.51 9.34 0.42
N TRP A 398 -22.58 10.16 0.91
CA TRP A 398 -21.77 11.05 0.09
C TRP A 398 -20.41 11.26 0.73
N ASN A 399 -19.35 11.18 -0.08
CA ASN A 399 -17.95 11.35 0.32
C ASN A 399 -17.15 11.91 -0.89
N GLY A 400 -15.85 12.13 -0.72
CA GLY A 400 -14.97 12.70 -1.76
C GLY A 400 -14.96 11.95 -3.10
N ARG A 401 -15.34 10.65 -3.12
CA ARG A 401 -15.42 9.83 -4.34
C ARG A 401 -16.75 9.97 -5.09
N ALA A 402 -17.82 10.42 -4.44
CA ALA A 402 -19.14 10.51 -5.05
C ALA A 402 -19.18 11.38 -6.34
N PRO A 403 -18.51 12.54 -6.42
CA PRO A 403 -18.40 13.30 -7.67
C PRO A 403 -17.73 12.53 -8.81
N HIS A 404 -16.70 11.73 -8.50
CA HIS A 404 -16.01 10.89 -9.48
C HIS A 404 -16.92 9.76 -9.98
N ILE A 405 -17.65 9.11 -9.07
CA ILE A 405 -18.63 8.05 -9.42
C ILE A 405 -19.69 8.62 -10.37
N LEU A 406 -20.24 9.78 -10.04
CA LEU A 406 -21.25 10.47 -10.85
C LEU A 406 -20.71 10.79 -12.26
N ARG A 407 -19.50 11.35 -12.35
CA ARG A 407 -18.84 11.62 -13.63
C ARG A 407 -18.69 10.34 -14.47
N HIS A 408 -18.19 9.26 -13.86
CA HIS A 408 -18.04 7.97 -14.54
C HIS A 408 -19.38 7.39 -14.98
N LEU A 409 -20.40 7.38 -14.13
CA LEU A 409 -21.75 6.92 -14.52
C LEU A 409 -22.26 7.73 -15.73
N SER A 410 -22.15 9.06 -15.70
CA SER A 410 -22.63 9.93 -16.78
C SER A 410 -21.98 9.66 -18.15
N HIS A 411 -20.78 9.07 -18.18
CA HIS A 411 -20.09 8.70 -19.41
C HIS A 411 -20.55 7.38 -20.02
N HIS A 412 -21.14 6.48 -19.23
CA HIS A 412 -21.37 5.08 -19.63
C HIS A 412 -22.84 4.66 -19.65
N VAL A 413 -23.72 5.42 -19.01
CA VAL A 413 -25.16 5.13 -18.98
C VAL A 413 -25.85 5.59 -20.27
N ALA A 414 -26.95 4.93 -20.62
CA ALA A 414 -27.77 5.34 -21.75
C ALA A 414 -28.51 6.67 -21.45
N PRO A 415 -28.81 7.50 -22.47
CA PRO A 415 -29.60 8.72 -22.27
C PRO A 415 -30.95 8.45 -21.59
N GLY A 416 -31.30 9.28 -20.60
CA GLY A 416 -32.52 9.13 -19.79
C GLY A 416 -32.33 8.34 -18.50
N SER A 417 -31.08 7.99 -18.17
CA SER A 417 -30.74 7.37 -16.89
C SER A 417 -30.86 8.37 -15.74
N ALA A 418 -31.04 7.89 -14.52
CA ALA A 418 -31.20 8.71 -13.33
C ALA A 418 -30.34 8.22 -12.17
N LEU A 419 -29.77 9.15 -11.40
CA LEU A 419 -29.08 8.92 -10.14
C LEU A 419 -29.83 9.66 -9.03
N HIS A 420 -30.38 8.91 -8.08
CA HIS A 420 -31.00 9.48 -6.89
C HIS A 420 -30.02 9.42 -5.72
N VAL A 421 -29.62 10.57 -5.19
CA VAL A 421 -28.67 10.69 -4.08
C VAL A 421 -29.43 10.91 -2.79
N VAL A 422 -29.21 10.04 -1.80
CA VAL A 422 -29.75 10.16 -0.45
C VAL A 422 -28.59 10.17 0.55
N ALA A 423 -28.35 11.32 1.16
CA ALA A 423 -27.24 11.50 2.08
C ALA A 423 -27.58 12.46 3.22
N HIS A 424 -26.92 12.26 4.35
CA HIS A 424 -27.02 13.17 5.49
C HIS A 424 -26.21 14.43 5.21
N GLY A 425 -26.88 15.57 5.12
CA GLY A 425 -26.21 16.86 4.96
C GLY A 425 -27.19 18.02 4.90
N ASP A 426 -26.62 19.22 4.91
CA ASP A 426 -27.31 20.49 4.85
C ASP A 426 -27.32 21.06 3.42
N GLU A 427 -27.61 22.35 3.29
CA GLU A 427 -27.59 23.05 2.00
C GLU A 427 -26.19 23.08 1.36
N SER A 428 -25.11 22.94 2.13
CA SER A 428 -23.74 22.86 1.60
C SER A 428 -23.57 21.58 0.78
N LEU A 429 -23.98 20.44 1.33
CA LEU A 429 -23.96 19.17 0.61
C LEU A 429 -24.88 19.21 -0.61
N ALA A 430 -26.08 19.79 -0.48
CA ALA A 430 -27.00 19.94 -1.61
C ALA A 430 -26.38 20.79 -2.74
N ALA A 431 -25.61 21.83 -2.41
CA ALA A 431 -24.87 22.62 -3.38
C ALA A 431 -23.77 21.81 -4.07
N GLU A 432 -23.00 21.04 -3.31
CA GLU A 432 -21.95 20.16 -3.84
C GLU A 432 -22.51 19.12 -4.82
N VAL A 433 -23.63 18.46 -4.48
CA VAL A 433 -24.30 17.51 -5.38
C VAL A 433 -24.77 18.19 -6.66
N ARG A 434 -25.31 19.42 -6.58
CA ARG A 434 -25.73 20.19 -7.76
C ARG A 434 -24.54 20.59 -8.64
N ASP A 435 -23.42 20.99 -8.04
CA ASP A 435 -22.21 21.35 -8.77
C ASP A 435 -21.61 20.13 -9.47
N ALA A 436 -21.55 18.98 -8.80
CA ALA A 436 -21.13 17.71 -9.39
C ALA A 436 -22.07 17.28 -10.53
N ALA A 437 -23.39 17.41 -10.35
CA ALA A 437 -24.37 17.14 -11.38
C ALA A 437 -24.23 18.06 -12.60
N ALA A 438 -23.95 19.35 -12.39
CA ALA A 438 -23.76 20.32 -13.46
C ALA A 438 -22.50 20.04 -14.32
N GLN A 439 -21.49 19.39 -13.74
CA GLN A 439 -20.27 18.97 -14.44
C GLN A 439 -20.46 17.64 -15.20
N SER A 440 -21.55 16.92 -14.96
CA SER A 440 -21.83 15.62 -15.56
C SER A 440 -22.47 15.72 -16.94
N ARG A 441 -22.43 14.62 -17.71
CA ARG A 441 -23.07 14.58 -19.03
C ARG A 441 -24.60 14.56 -18.92
N PRO A 442 -25.33 15.18 -19.87
CA PRO A 442 -26.79 15.27 -19.84
C PRO A 442 -27.53 13.92 -20.01
N ALA A 443 -26.79 12.83 -20.25
CA ALA A 443 -27.37 11.48 -20.30
C ALA A 443 -27.89 11.00 -18.93
N LEU A 444 -27.37 11.57 -17.83
CA LEU A 444 -27.71 11.22 -16.45
C LEU A 444 -28.42 12.38 -15.75
N THR A 445 -29.63 12.14 -15.26
CA THR A 445 -30.35 13.08 -14.39
C THR A 445 -30.00 12.82 -12.94
N VAL A 446 -29.57 13.83 -12.19
CA VAL A 446 -29.21 13.67 -10.77
C VAL A 446 -30.24 14.37 -9.90
N THR A 447 -30.77 13.66 -8.90
CA THR A 447 -31.69 14.21 -7.89
C THR A 447 -31.11 14.01 -6.49
N PHE A 448 -31.38 14.94 -5.58
CA PHE A 448 -30.92 14.87 -4.20
C PHE A 448 -32.12 14.84 -3.23
N GLY A 449 -32.10 13.89 -2.30
CA GLY A 449 -33.03 13.78 -1.18
C GLY A 449 -32.25 13.77 0.15
N PRO A 450 -32.47 14.72 1.06
CA PRO A 450 -31.79 14.70 2.35
C PRO A 450 -32.29 13.55 3.22
N GLY A 451 -31.38 12.78 3.81
CA GLY A 451 -31.72 11.67 4.72
C GLY A 451 -30.50 10.90 5.18
N ASP A 452 -30.49 10.41 6.42
CA ASP A 452 -29.38 9.61 6.94
C ASP A 452 -29.61 8.12 6.66
N PRO A 453 -28.78 7.47 5.81
CA PRO A 453 -28.93 6.05 5.47
C PRO A 453 -28.73 5.10 6.65
N THR A 454 -28.26 5.56 7.82
CA THR A 454 -28.18 4.73 9.04
C THR A 454 -29.48 4.74 9.85
N LEU A 455 -30.48 5.53 9.45
CA LEU A 455 -31.78 5.59 10.10
C LEU A 455 -32.78 4.68 9.37
N PRO A 456 -33.52 3.81 10.08
CA PRO A 456 -34.53 2.94 9.47
C PRO A 456 -35.59 3.71 8.68
N GLY A 457 -36.02 4.88 9.18
CA GLY A 457 -37.03 5.71 8.51
C GLY A 457 -36.60 6.12 7.10
N THR A 458 -35.35 6.57 6.95
CA THR A 458 -34.81 6.98 5.64
C THR A 458 -34.79 5.82 4.66
N VAL A 459 -34.34 4.63 5.06
CA VAL A 459 -34.29 3.45 4.15
C VAL A 459 -35.69 2.90 3.84
N ASN A 460 -36.61 2.95 4.82
CA ASN A 460 -37.98 2.46 4.65
C ASN A 460 -38.81 3.32 3.69
N ASP A 461 -38.56 4.62 3.65
CA ASP A 461 -39.25 5.58 2.77
C ASP A 461 -38.81 5.46 1.30
N LEU A 462 -37.77 4.67 1.00
CA LEU A 462 -37.27 4.46 -0.35
C LEU A 462 -38.07 3.37 -1.08
N ASP A 463 -38.45 3.65 -2.32
CA ASP A 463 -39.00 2.65 -3.23
C ASP A 463 -37.87 1.93 -3.97
N LEU A 464 -37.44 0.79 -3.44
CA LEU A 464 -36.39 -0.03 -4.04
C LEU A 464 -36.81 -0.65 -5.39
N SER A 465 -38.10 -0.70 -5.72
CA SER A 465 -38.57 -1.27 -6.99
C SER A 465 -38.24 -0.40 -8.22
N GLU A 466 -38.01 0.89 -8.00
CA GLU A 466 -37.69 1.84 -9.06
C GLU A 466 -36.21 1.88 -9.46
N HIS A 467 -35.35 1.15 -8.76
CA HIS A 467 -33.90 1.25 -8.90
C HIS A 467 -33.31 -0.06 -9.43
N ASP A 468 -32.49 0.02 -10.48
CA ASP A 468 -31.75 -1.11 -11.04
C ASP A 468 -30.55 -1.52 -10.14
N GLY A 469 -30.04 -0.60 -9.32
CA GLY A 469 -28.92 -0.83 -8.41
C GLY A 469 -28.78 0.25 -7.33
N VAL A 470 -28.08 -0.11 -6.26
CA VAL A 470 -27.81 0.74 -5.10
C VAL A 470 -26.31 0.79 -4.84
N ILE A 471 -25.77 1.99 -4.72
CA ILE A 471 -24.40 2.25 -4.29
C ILE A 471 -24.45 2.74 -2.85
N VAL A 472 -23.67 2.12 -1.95
CA VAL A 472 -23.55 2.54 -0.55
C VAL A 472 -22.14 3.04 -0.30
N LEU A 473 -22.03 4.31 0.11
CA LEU A 473 -20.77 4.96 0.45
C LEU A 473 -20.73 5.32 1.94
N GLY A 474 -19.65 4.91 2.60
CA GLY A 474 -19.30 5.40 3.92
C GLY A 474 -18.77 6.84 3.88
N PRO A 475 -18.78 7.57 5.01
CA PRO A 475 -18.17 8.89 5.09
C PRO A 475 -16.65 8.84 4.86
N ASP A 476 -16.03 9.98 4.56
CA ASP A 476 -14.56 10.07 4.55
C ASP A 476 -13.99 9.90 5.97
N HIS A 477 -12.72 9.47 6.05
CA HIS A 477 -11.99 9.37 7.31
C HIS A 477 -11.85 10.75 7.96
N GLY A 478 -12.36 10.90 9.17
CA GLY A 478 -12.32 12.15 9.92
C GLY A 478 -11.85 11.94 11.37
N PRO A 479 -11.17 12.94 11.97
CA PRO A 479 -10.72 12.86 13.35
C PRO A 479 -11.91 12.74 14.33
N GLY A 480 -11.91 11.71 15.16
CA GLY A 480 -12.92 11.50 16.21
C GLY A 480 -14.23 10.86 15.74
N HIS A 481 -14.28 10.34 14.51
CA HIS A 481 -15.40 9.55 14.00
C HIS A 481 -15.13 8.03 14.13
N ASP A 482 -16.20 7.26 14.26
CA ASP A 482 -16.17 5.80 14.14
C ASP A 482 -15.64 5.39 12.75
N SER A 483 -15.24 4.12 12.58
CA SER A 483 -14.76 3.63 11.28
C SER A 483 -15.81 3.92 10.20
N PRO A 484 -15.43 4.43 9.01
CA PRO A 484 -16.36 4.62 7.90
C PRO A 484 -17.21 3.39 7.59
N ASP A 485 -16.61 2.20 7.78
CA ASP A 485 -17.25 0.92 7.53
C ASP A 485 -18.39 0.64 8.52
N ASP A 486 -18.37 1.18 9.74
CA ASP A 486 -19.42 0.94 10.73
C ASP A 486 -20.77 1.48 10.23
N ARG A 487 -20.77 2.69 9.67
CA ARG A 487 -21.97 3.29 9.07
C ARG A 487 -22.41 2.52 7.83
N THR A 488 -21.46 2.11 6.99
CA THR A 488 -21.72 1.27 5.81
C THR A 488 -22.42 -0.02 6.21
N LEU A 489 -21.89 -0.75 7.21
CA LEU A 489 -22.46 -2.00 7.71
C LEU A 489 -23.89 -1.82 8.23
N VAL A 490 -24.16 -0.74 8.97
CA VAL A 490 -25.52 -0.41 9.45
C VAL A 490 -26.47 -0.15 8.28
N THR A 491 -26.06 0.65 7.29
CA THR A 491 -26.90 0.91 6.10
C THR A 491 -27.18 -0.37 5.31
N LEU A 492 -26.17 -1.24 5.13
CA LEU A 492 -26.35 -2.55 4.49
C LEU A 492 -27.33 -3.44 5.27
N LEU A 493 -27.28 -3.42 6.60
CA LEU A 493 -28.21 -4.18 7.44
C LEU A 493 -29.66 -3.72 7.26
N LEU A 494 -29.88 -2.40 7.23
CA LEU A 494 -31.20 -1.81 7.01
C LEU A 494 -31.72 -2.09 5.60
N LEU A 495 -30.86 -2.00 4.59
CA LEU A 495 -31.21 -2.41 3.22
C LEU A 495 -31.62 -3.88 3.18
N ARG A 496 -30.86 -4.76 3.84
CA ARG A 496 -31.16 -6.19 3.89
C ARG A 496 -32.50 -6.49 4.54
N ASP A 497 -32.82 -5.79 5.63
CA ASP A 497 -34.14 -5.90 6.28
C ASP A 497 -35.26 -5.42 5.35
N ARG A 498 -35.03 -4.33 4.61
CA ARG A 498 -35.97 -3.80 3.63
C ARG A 498 -36.20 -4.74 2.45
N GLU A 499 -35.15 -5.36 1.91
CA GLU A 499 -35.24 -6.42 0.89
C GLU A 499 -36.09 -7.60 1.37
N ARG A 500 -35.84 -8.06 2.60
CA ARG A 500 -36.60 -9.18 3.20
C ARG A 500 -38.07 -8.84 3.37
N THR A 501 -38.37 -7.61 3.77
CA THR A 501 -39.74 -7.16 4.02
C THR A 501 -40.49 -6.83 2.72
N SER A 502 -39.82 -6.29 1.71
CA SER A 502 -40.41 -5.97 0.40
C SER A 502 -40.49 -7.19 -0.54
N GLY A 503 -39.62 -8.18 -0.35
CA GLY A 503 -39.43 -9.29 -1.28
C GLY A 503 -38.70 -8.90 -2.56
N ILE A 504 -38.16 -7.68 -2.65
CA ILE A 504 -37.46 -7.16 -3.83
C ILE A 504 -35.95 -7.30 -3.57
N PRO A 505 -35.24 -8.16 -4.32
CA PRO A 505 -33.80 -8.23 -4.24
C PRO A 505 -33.19 -7.01 -4.93
N VAL A 506 -32.16 -6.42 -4.32
CA VAL A 506 -31.47 -5.26 -4.87
C VAL A 506 -30.01 -5.56 -5.08
N ARG A 507 -29.46 -5.01 -6.16
CA ARG A 507 -28.03 -5.12 -6.48
C ARG A 507 -27.32 -4.04 -5.70
N VAL A 508 -26.53 -4.44 -4.71
CA VAL A 508 -25.79 -3.51 -3.86
C VAL A 508 -24.33 -3.54 -4.24
N VAL A 509 -23.76 -2.35 -4.45
CA VAL A 509 -22.32 -2.13 -4.57
C VAL A 509 -21.90 -1.22 -3.45
N THR A 510 -20.85 -1.59 -2.73
CA THR A 510 -20.40 -0.81 -1.60
C THR A 510 -18.88 -0.80 -1.52
N GLU A 511 -18.36 0.35 -1.15
CA GLU A 511 -16.96 0.49 -0.81
C GLU A 511 -16.76 0.12 0.66
N MET A 512 -15.67 -0.60 0.94
CA MET A 512 -15.19 -0.87 2.28
C MET A 512 -13.73 -0.44 2.38
N THR A 513 -13.35 0.05 3.55
CA THR A 513 -11.96 0.41 3.83
C THR A 513 -11.19 -0.84 4.27
N ASP A 514 -11.77 -1.64 5.16
CA ASP A 514 -11.15 -2.83 5.73
C ASP A 514 -11.75 -4.12 5.13
N ASP A 515 -10.91 -4.99 4.56
CA ASP A 515 -11.32 -6.29 4.01
C ASP A 515 -11.91 -7.21 5.10
N ARG A 516 -11.53 -7.05 6.37
CA ARG A 516 -12.06 -7.84 7.50
C ARG A 516 -13.55 -7.58 7.70
N ASN A 517 -14.00 -6.35 7.44
CA ASN A 517 -15.41 -5.98 7.55
C ASN A 517 -16.26 -6.59 6.43
N ARG A 518 -15.66 -6.97 5.28
CA ARG A 518 -16.36 -7.65 4.19
C ARG A 518 -17.05 -8.93 4.64
N ALA A 519 -16.41 -9.69 5.52
CA ALA A 519 -16.97 -10.93 6.07
C ALA A 519 -18.17 -10.68 7.02
N LEU A 520 -18.28 -9.48 7.58
CA LEU A 520 -19.36 -9.06 8.47
C LEU A 520 -20.55 -8.45 7.72
N ALA A 521 -20.36 -8.06 6.46
CA ALA A 521 -21.35 -7.33 5.70
C ALA A 521 -22.62 -8.16 5.44
N PRO A 522 -23.82 -7.68 5.87
CA PRO A 522 -25.07 -8.43 5.79
C PRO A 522 -25.71 -8.37 4.40
N ALA A 523 -24.93 -8.54 3.33
CA ALA A 523 -25.44 -8.39 1.97
C ALA A 523 -26.00 -9.70 1.38
N GLY A 524 -26.88 -9.56 0.39
CA GLY A 524 -27.42 -10.69 -0.36
C GLY A 524 -26.41 -11.34 -1.29
N VAL A 525 -26.76 -12.53 -1.80
CA VAL A 525 -25.99 -13.21 -2.87
C VAL A 525 -25.93 -12.29 -4.09
N GLY A 526 -24.73 -11.87 -4.49
CA GLY A 526 -24.50 -10.99 -5.64
C GLY A 526 -24.30 -9.50 -5.32
N ALA A 527 -24.06 -9.14 -4.06
CA ALA A 527 -23.53 -7.82 -3.72
C ALA A 527 -22.03 -7.73 -4.03
N ASP A 528 -21.61 -6.57 -4.54
CA ASP A 528 -20.20 -6.28 -4.82
C ASP A 528 -19.59 -5.43 -3.72
N PHE A 529 -18.52 -5.96 -3.15
CA PHE A 529 -17.68 -5.26 -2.21
C PHE A 529 -16.41 -4.82 -2.92
N ILE A 530 -16.12 -3.52 -2.83
CA ILE A 530 -14.91 -2.92 -3.37
C ILE A 530 -14.08 -2.49 -2.16
N VAL A 531 -13.02 -3.23 -1.89
CA VAL A 531 -12.06 -2.86 -0.84
C VAL A 531 -10.98 -2.01 -1.48
N SER A 532 -11.10 -0.68 -1.34
CA SER A 532 -10.29 0.27 -2.10
C SER A 532 -8.80 0.12 -1.79
N GLY A 533 -8.44 0.03 -0.51
CA GLY A 533 -7.06 -0.20 -0.07
C GLY A 533 -6.44 -1.47 -0.63
N LYS A 534 -7.20 -2.58 -0.66
CA LYS A 534 -6.75 -3.86 -1.22
C LYS A 534 -6.47 -3.76 -2.72
N LEU A 535 -7.42 -3.25 -3.50
CA LEU A 535 -7.28 -3.14 -4.96
C LEU A 535 -6.11 -2.24 -5.36
N VAL A 536 -5.91 -1.13 -4.64
CA VAL A 536 -4.76 -0.24 -4.85
C VAL A 536 -3.46 -0.98 -4.52
N GLY A 537 -3.42 -1.73 -3.41
CA GLY A 537 -2.25 -2.51 -3.04
C GLY A 537 -1.89 -3.57 -4.08
N LEU A 538 -2.88 -4.29 -4.61
CA LEU A 538 -2.70 -5.25 -5.70
C LEU A 538 -2.15 -4.56 -6.97
N LEU A 539 -2.76 -3.44 -7.39
CA LEU A 539 -2.30 -2.66 -8.56
C LEU A 539 -0.86 -2.17 -8.41
N MET A 540 -0.50 -1.66 -7.24
CA MET A 540 0.86 -1.20 -6.96
C MET A 540 1.86 -2.36 -7.06
N ALA A 541 1.55 -3.50 -6.43
CA ALA A 541 2.41 -4.68 -6.48
C ALA A 541 2.59 -5.16 -7.92
N GLN A 542 1.50 -5.30 -8.68
CA GLN A 542 1.52 -5.68 -10.10
C GLN A 542 2.41 -4.76 -10.96
N ILE A 543 2.21 -3.44 -10.85
CA ILE A 543 3.01 -2.46 -11.58
C ILE A 543 4.49 -2.47 -11.15
N SER A 544 4.75 -2.73 -9.85
CA SER A 544 6.11 -2.77 -9.32
C SER A 544 6.94 -3.91 -9.91
N GLN A 545 6.32 -5.07 -10.12
CA GLN A 545 6.97 -6.26 -10.66
C GLN A 545 7.08 -6.19 -12.18
N ASN A 546 6.02 -5.74 -12.85
CA ASN A 546 5.98 -5.63 -14.31
C ASN A 546 5.58 -4.23 -14.76
N TRP A 547 6.58 -3.33 -14.77
CA TRP A 547 6.40 -1.92 -15.16
C TRP A 547 5.67 -1.71 -16.50
N HIS A 548 5.87 -2.61 -17.47
CA HIS A 548 5.21 -2.53 -18.78
C HIS A 548 3.68 -2.66 -18.71
N LEU A 549 3.15 -3.22 -17.61
CA LEU A 549 1.71 -3.34 -17.36
C LEU A 549 1.07 -2.04 -16.87
N ALA A 550 1.86 -1.02 -16.50
CA ALA A 550 1.31 0.28 -16.10
C ALA A 550 0.39 0.86 -17.19
N GLY A 551 0.81 0.77 -18.46
CA GLY A 551 0.00 1.20 -19.60
C GLY A 551 -1.26 0.36 -19.78
N LEU A 552 -1.21 -0.94 -19.45
CA LEU A 552 -2.35 -1.85 -19.53
C LEU A 552 -3.40 -1.48 -18.49
N PHE A 553 -3.02 -1.34 -17.23
CA PHE A 553 -3.95 -0.97 -16.17
C PHE A 553 -4.47 0.46 -16.36
N ALA A 554 -3.63 1.38 -16.86
CA ALA A 554 -4.08 2.72 -17.22
C ALA A 554 -5.16 2.71 -18.31
N GLU A 555 -5.06 1.83 -19.33
CA GLU A 555 -6.09 1.68 -20.36
C GLU A 555 -7.35 0.98 -19.84
N LEU A 556 -7.21 -0.15 -19.12
CA LEU A 556 -8.36 -0.87 -18.55
C LEU A 556 -9.16 -0.02 -17.56
N LEU A 557 -8.46 0.88 -16.86
CA LEU A 557 -9.02 1.85 -15.94
C LEU A 557 -9.16 3.23 -16.59
N ALA A 558 -9.13 3.37 -17.91
CA ALA A 558 -9.43 4.63 -18.59
C ALA A 558 -10.94 4.76 -18.88
N PRO A 559 -11.49 5.98 -19.04
CA PRO A 559 -12.92 6.17 -19.36
C PRO A 559 -13.26 5.86 -20.82
N GLN A 560 -12.24 5.56 -21.62
CA GLN A 560 -12.32 5.26 -23.05
C GLN A 560 -11.25 4.21 -23.34
N GLY A 561 -11.48 3.39 -24.35
CA GLY A 561 -10.59 2.28 -24.70
C GLY A 561 -11.21 0.94 -24.34
N ASN A 562 -10.36 -0.05 -24.08
CA ASN A 562 -10.84 -1.37 -23.69
C ASN A 562 -11.18 -1.42 -22.19
N ALA A 563 -12.28 -2.09 -21.86
CA ALA A 563 -12.65 -2.44 -20.50
C ALA A 563 -13.04 -3.92 -20.42
N ILE A 564 -13.14 -4.40 -19.19
CA ILE A 564 -13.64 -5.74 -18.91
C ILE A 564 -15.16 -5.67 -18.74
N HIS A 565 -15.85 -6.58 -19.41
CA HIS A 565 -17.31 -6.69 -19.39
C HIS A 565 -17.75 -8.10 -19.05
N LEU A 566 -18.86 -8.18 -18.32
CA LEU A 566 -19.62 -9.40 -18.08
C LEU A 566 -20.79 -9.42 -19.06
N LYS A 567 -20.72 -10.29 -20.08
CA LYS A 567 -21.77 -10.40 -21.10
C LYS A 567 -22.47 -11.75 -21.01
N PRO A 568 -23.79 -11.84 -21.25
CA PRO A 568 -24.50 -13.12 -21.21
C PRO A 568 -23.85 -14.17 -22.13
N ALA A 569 -23.67 -15.39 -21.64
CA ALA A 569 -23.08 -16.47 -22.44
C ALA A 569 -23.91 -16.81 -23.68
N GLY A 570 -25.23 -16.60 -23.60
CA GLY A 570 -26.16 -16.74 -24.71
C GLY A 570 -25.87 -15.85 -25.92
N ASP A 571 -25.05 -14.81 -25.77
CA ASP A 571 -24.63 -13.97 -26.90
C ASP A 571 -23.50 -14.59 -27.73
N TYR A 572 -22.83 -15.63 -27.22
CA TYR A 572 -21.67 -16.28 -27.85
C TYR A 572 -21.95 -17.74 -28.22
N VAL A 573 -22.64 -18.47 -27.34
CA VAL A 573 -22.90 -19.91 -27.47
C VAL A 573 -24.34 -20.23 -27.08
N ARG A 574 -24.92 -21.27 -27.69
CA ARG A 574 -26.30 -21.65 -27.36
C ARG A 574 -26.40 -22.22 -25.96
N ALA A 575 -27.26 -21.61 -25.14
CA ALA A 575 -27.60 -22.10 -23.81
C ALA A 575 -28.12 -23.55 -23.86
N GLY A 576 -27.80 -24.34 -22.83
CA GLY A 576 -28.16 -25.76 -22.74
C GLY A 576 -27.28 -26.70 -23.58
N ARG A 577 -26.16 -26.21 -24.12
CA ARG A 577 -25.23 -27.01 -24.95
C ARG A 577 -23.85 -27.07 -24.32
N ARG A 578 -23.11 -28.13 -24.68
CA ARG A 578 -21.69 -28.25 -24.38
C ARG A 578 -20.90 -27.53 -25.47
N ALA A 579 -19.94 -26.70 -25.08
CA ALA A 579 -19.01 -26.05 -25.99
C ALA A 579 -17.66 -25.84 -25.29
N SER A 580 -16.58 -25.91 -26.06
CA SER A 580 -15.23 -25.58 -25.59
C SER A 580 -15.07 -24.08 -25.35
N PHE A 581 -14.13 -23.71 -24.49
CA PHE A 581 -13.75 -22.30 -24.36
C PHE A 581 -13.16 -21.74 -25.65
N ALA A 582 -12.47 -22.54 -26.47
CA ALA A 582 -12.04 -22.15 -27.81
C ALA A 582 -13.21 -21.69 -28.70
N THR A 583 -14.39 -22.32 -28.57
CA THR A 583 -15.61 -21.88 -29.27
C THR A 583 -16.08 -20.50 -28.81
N VAL A 584 -15.98 -20.22 -27.51
CA VAL A 584 -16.30 -18.90 -26.97
C VAL A 584 -15.29 -17.84 -27.41
N VAL A 585 -13.98 -18.17 -27.40
CA VAL A 585 -12.91 -17.30 -27.89
C VAL A 585 -13.12 -16.92 -29.36
N GLU A 586 -13.45 -17.88 -30.21
CA GLU A 586 -13.76 -17.63 -31.62
C GLU A 586 -15.02 -16.75 -31.76
N ALA A 587 -16.09 -17.04 -31.02
CA ALA A 587 -17.32 -16.24 -31.05
C ALA A 587 -17.09 -14.79 -30.60
N ALA A 588 -16.29 -14.56 -29.56
CA ALA A 588 -15.90 -13.24 -29.09
C ALA A 588 -15.01 -12.52 -30.11
N SER A 589 -14.03 -13.22 -30.71
CA SER A 589 -13.15 -12.65 -31.72
C SER A 589 -13.91 -12.12 -32.93
N ARG A 590 -14.94 -12.85 -33.41
CA ARG A 590 -15.82 -12.39 -34.51
C ARG A 590 -16.61 -11.13 -34.18
N ARG A 591 -16.70 -10.76 -32.90
CA ARG A 591 -17.34 -9.53 -32.41
C ARG A 591 -16.33 -8.41 -32.11
N GLY A 592 -15.03 -8.66 -32.30
CA GLY A 592 -13.96 -7.73 -31.95
C GLY A 592 -13.67 -7.68 -30.45
N GLU A 593 -13.86 -8.81 -29.76
CA GLU A 593 -13.72 -8.94 -28.31
C GLU A 593 -12.73 -10.06 -27.97
N CYS A 594 -12.01 -9.93 -26.86
CA CYS A 594 -11.12 -10.98 -26.34
C CYS A 594 -11.80 -11.68 -25.15
N ALA A 595 -12.11 -12.98 -25.27
CA ALA A 595 -12.65 -13.75 -24.15
C ALA A 595 -11.55 -14.08 -23.13
N LEU A 596 -11.76 -13.68 -21.88
CA LEU A 596 -10.80 -13.84 -20.78
C LEU A 596 -11.15 -15.05 -19.91
N GLY A 597 -12.44 -15.32 -19.74
CA GLY A 597 -12.96 -16.33 -18.83
C GLY A 597 -14.48 -16.37 -18.81
N TYR A 598 -15.05 -16.91 -17.74
CA TYR A 598 -16.51 -16.97 -17.54
C TYR A 598 -16.89 -16.88 -16.07
N ARG A 599 -18.16 -16.55 -15.82
CA ARG A 599 -18.80 -16.67 -14.52
C ARG A 599 -19.98 -17.64 -14.60
N SER A 600 -19.95 -18.68 -13.78
CA SER A 600 -21.04 -19.67 -13.69
C SER A 600 -22.06 -19.22 -12.65
N ARG A 601 -23.34 -19.13 -13.03
CA ARG A 601 -24.43 -18.80 -12.08
C ARG A 601 -25.29 -20.02 -11.70
N GLY A 602 -25.07 -21.17 -12.32
CA GLY A 602 -25.86 -22.39 -12.09
C GLY A 602 -25.24 -23.42 -11.12
N LEU A 603 -26.04 -23.83 -10.13
CA LEU A 603 -25.96 -25.03 -9.25
C LEU A 603 -24.77 -25.16 -8.27
N ALA A 604 -25.10 -24.93 -6.98
CA ALA A 604 -24.59 -25.64 -5.80
C ALA A 604 -23.08 -25.63 -5.45
N GLN A 605 -22.24 -24.96 -6.23
CA GLN A 605 -20.84 -24.68 -5.85
C GLN A 605 -20.61 -23.16 -5.84
N VAL A 606 -21.16 -22.49 -4.83
CA VAL A 606 -20.56 -21.23 -4.38
C VAL A 606 -19.30 -21.64 -3.60
N GLY A 607 -18.23 -21.95 -4.34
CA GLY A 607 -16.89 -21.97 -3.78
C GLY A 607 -16.44 -20.54 -3.40
N ALA A 608 -15.23 -20.39 -2.88
CA ALA A 608 -14.66 -19.08 -2.53
C ALA A 608 -14.67 -18.10 -3.72
N ASP A 609 -14.58 -18.61 -4.95
CA ASP A 609 -14.38 -17.80 -6.17
C ASP A 609 -15.70 -17.31 -6.80
N HIS A 610 -16.85 -17.53 -6.14
CA HIS A 610 -18.17 -17.05 -6.58
C HIS A 610 -18.53 -17.42 -8.04
N GLY A 611 -17.95 -18.52 -8.55
CA GLY A 611 -18.16 -19.03 -9.90
C GLY A 611 -17.38 -18.33 -11.01
N VAL A 612 -16.49 -17.37 -10.67
CA VAL A 612 -15.57 -16.73 -11.62
C VAL A 612 -14.43 -17.70 -11.97
N ARG A 613 -14.12 -17.84 -13.25
CA ARG A 613 -12.96 -18.57 -13.74
C ARG A 613 -12.27 -17.75 -14.82
N ILE A 614 -11.06 -17.30 -14.51
CA ILE A 614 -10.15 -16.62 -15.45
C ILE A 614 -9.25 -17.65 -16.13
N ASN A 615 -8.82 -17.32 -17.36
CA ASN A 615 -7.91 -18.11 -18.18
C ASN A 615 -8.22 -19.63 -18.25
N PRO A 616 -9.47 -20.03 -18.55
CA PRO A 616 -9.75 -21.44 -18.78
C PRO A 616 -8.97 -21.96 -19.99
N ALA A 617 -8.61 -23.24 -19.95
CA ALA A 617 -7.90 -23.89 -21.04
C ALA A 617 -8.79 -23.91 -22.28
N LYS A 618 -8.21 -23.73 -23.47
CA LYS A 618 -8.99 -23.56 -24.71
C LYS A 618 -9.76 -24.84 -25.06
N ALA A 619 -9.20 -25.99 -24.67
CA ALA A 619 -9.82 -27.31 -24.79
C ALA A 619 -10.86 -27.63 -23.70
N GLU A 620 -11.03 -26.77 -22.68
CA GLU A 620 -11.98 -27.00 -21.60
C GLU A 620 -13.41 -26.95 -22.14
N VAL A 621 -14.15 -28.05 -21.97
CA VAL A 621 -15.54 -28.20 -22.44
C VAL A 621 -16.47 -28.21 -21.25
N ARG A 622 -17.39 -27.24 -21.20
CA ARG A 622 -18.42 -27.14 -20.17
C ARG A 622 -19.81 -27.03 -20.76
N HIS A 623 -20.81 -27.20 -19.90
CA HIS A 623 -22.21 -26.96 -20.23
C HIS A 623 -22.55 -25.50 -19.95
N TRP A 624 -22.98 -24.77 -20.97
CA TRP A 624 -23.28 -23.34 -20.86
C TRP A 624 -24.75 -23.13 -20.49
N SER A 625 -25.00 -22.50 -19.34
CA SER A 625 -26.35 -22.13 -18.92
C SER A 625 -26.77 -20.78 -19.51
N ALA A 626 -28.06 -20.45 -19.45
CA ALA A 626 -28.55 -19.12 -19.86
C ALA A 626 -28.15 -18.01 -18.88
N ASP A 627 -27.85 -18.37 -17.63
CA ASP A 627 -27.47 -17.44 -16.57
C ASP A 627 -25.95 -17.24 -16.48
N ASP A 628 -25.16 -18.03 -17.22
CA ASP A 628 -23.72 -17.87 -17.26
C ASP A 628 -23.34 -16.59 -18.01
N GLU A 629 -22.20 -16.02 -17.64
CA GLU A 629 -21.62 -14.85 -18.29
C GLU A 629 -20.23 -15.17 -18.82
N VAL A 630 -19.87 -14.57 -19.94
CA VAL A 630 -18.52 -14.58 -20.49
C VAL A 630 -17.85 -13.28 -20.09
N ILE A 631 -16.64 -13.39 -19.56
CA ILE A 631 -15.78 -12.27 -19.22
C ILE A 631 -15.00 -11.92 -20.48
N VAL A 632 -15.19 -10.70 -20.99
CA VAL A 632 -14.53 -10.24 -22.22
C VAL A 632 -13.83 -8.91 -22.01
N MET A 633 -12.70 -8.72 -22.68
CA MET A 633 -12.12 -7.41 -22.93
C MET A 633 -12.67 -6.87 -24.25
N ALA A 634 -13.28 -5.70 -24.21
CA ALA A 634 -13.90 -5.06 -25.36
C ALA A 634 -13.82 -3.53 -25.25
N GLY A 635 -13.97 -2.83 -26.38
CA GLY A 635 -14.17 -1.38 -26.35
C GLY A 635 -15.46 -0.99 -25.62
N HIS A 636 -15.43 0.19 -25.00
CA HIS A 636 -16.55 0.82 -24.30
C HIS A 636 -17.82 1.02 -25.14
#